data_AF-A0A7Y3T121-F1
#
_entry.id   AF-A0A7Y3T121-F1
#
_cell.length_a   1.000
_cell.length_b   1.000
_cell.length_c   1.000
_cell.angle_alpha   90.00
_cell.angle_beta   90.00
_cell.angle_gamma   90.00
#
_symmetry.space_group_name_H-M   'P 1'
#
loop_
_entity.id
_entity.type
_entity.pdbx_description
1 polymer ?
#
loop_
_entity_poly.entity_id
_entity_poly.type
_entity_poly.pdbx_seq_one_letter_code
_entity_poly.pdbx_strand_id
1 'polypeptide(L)'
;MPLPSIAVHLEILTLQNFRCFGQKPVAITFKSGINAFVGTNGSGKTAALEALKRLFSPIAAERQIRKTDVHFGPSEDLQMLKGLEREIVIDAVFGFEDPTAYPMVFNDLFFSAADSKLRVRIRLECKYSSSDALADDLETKIYSVKTLDAVPFGPEDERKTPLRGRPTQYAEVIYIPAHRDARGVSQTALRNLLSRLESAADWSEDTRSKSKGFAADLEQNLNSTDAMKYVSATLDGFWKSLHDGHYDGTPQLGVVATEFQKLIKDLTLRFTKSPGGGQRYLDELSEGQTSLLYFALAATYQTLMWQMQKSLPGNLEGFRISNVTMPALTIFALEEPENHLSPFYLPRLVALLDSLNKTGSAQAILTSHATSILSRVPPKNVRYFRNSPQSLTSTVLPLPLPPEKSEEDKFIQQVILANPEIYFARLVIIGEGDTERIVIPKLAEARGASLDPSFIAYVSIGGRHAQHLWKLLNGLEIPHLTLLDFDLGRYGGGTGRLKNAVTWLTALGPEFVPTYAASTEQPDVQIPANVKGIPTNEGLTPQNYDGWVKWLRKWGIYYSAPVDLDMMMIQAFPEAYTAEKPYASGDYNAETRKKLMETVFGESGIGVSTDPAASYLFVRTGKLPVEHDLQLDFLKFLQTVGAPTFQAEARDRGGGRADIEVQFRGVKTIVEVKKDDNVPHNTALANRYAGQATGYLTTGVRFGFLLVLDLTDRNGHQQHISERISVERKTPAGSDTEYLIVVARVQALRKTPHDLK
;
A
#
# COMPACT_ATOMS: atom_id res chain seq x y z
N MET A 1 -29.94 -22.28 -3.72
CA MET A 1 -28.80 -21.52 -4.24
C MET A 1 -28.03 -20.98 -3.05
N PRO A 2 -26.69 -21.08 -3.01
CA PRO A 2 -25.91 -20.34 -2.01
C PRO A 2 -26.19 -18.85 -2.19
N LEU A 3 -26.31 -18.11 -1.08
CA LEU A 3 -26.49 -16.66 -1.11
C LEU A 3 -25.31 -16.04 -1.89
N PRO A 4 -25.55 -15.13 -2.85
CA PRO A 4 -24.48 -14.41 -3.52
C PRO A 4 -23.66 -13.64 -2.47
N SER A 5 -22.33 -13.64 -2.62
CA SER A 5 -21.43 -12.87 -1.75
C SER A 5 -21.78 -11.38 -1.88
N ILE A 6 -22.26 -10.78 -0.79
CA ILE A 6 -22.49 -9.34 -0.75
C ILE A 6 -21.10 -8.68 -0.64
N ALA A 7 -20.59 -8.19 -1.77
CA ALA A 7 -19.37 -7.40 -1.81
C ALA A 7 -19.69 -5.99 -1.28
N VAL A 8 -19.51 -5.80 0.04
CA VAL A 8 -19.74 -4.54 0.75
C VAL A 8 -18.41 -4.01 1.29
N HIS A 9 -18.25 -2.69 1.30
CA HIS A 9 -17.12 -2.05 1.96
C HIS A 9 -17.56 -0.72 2.58
N LEU A 10 -16.85 -0.25 3.60
CA LEU A 10 -16.92 1.14 4.03
C LEU A 10 -16.39 1.98 2.87
N GLU A 11 -17.20 2.91 2.35
CA GLU A 11 -16.88 3.79 1.23
C GLU A 11 -16.45 5.16 1.73
N ILE A 12 -17.11 5.69 2.77
CA ILE A 12 -16.84 7.02 3.34
C ILE A 12 -16.96 6.99 4.87
N LEU A 13 -16.02 7.63 5.56
CA LEU A 13 -16.12 7.99 6.98
C LEU A 13 -15.99 9.51 7.10
N THR A 14 -17.00 10.19 7.63
CA THR A 14 -16.95 11.63 7.88
C THR A 14 -16.87 11.90 9.37
N LEU A 15 -15.94 12.77 9.76
CA LEU A 15 -15.67 13.12 11.16
C LEU A 15 -15.82 14.63 11.35
N GLN A 16 -16.52 15.02 12.42
CA GLN A 16 -16.73 16.39 12.84
C GLN A 16 -16.64 16.50 14.36
N ASN A 17 -15.88 17.50 14.84
CA ASN A 17 -15.61 17.75 16.27
C ASN A 17 -15.14 16.51 17.05
N PHE A 18 -14.47 15.58 16.37
CA PHE A 18 -13.99 14.33 16.95
C PHE A 18 -12.46 14.37 17.08
N ARG A 19 -11.95 14.43 18.31
CA ARG A 19 -10.52 14.48 18.66
C ARG A 19 -9.76 15.60 17.93
N CYS A 20 -9.02 15.28 16.88
CA CYS A 20 -8.25 16.23 16.08
C CYS A 20 -9.02 16.76 14.87
N PHE A 21 -10.22 16.27 14.61
CA PHE A 21 -11.08 16.77 13.53
C PHE A 21 -11.98 17.88 14.06
N GLY A 22 -11.85 19.08 13.50
CA GLY A 22 -12.57 20.27 13.95
C GLY A 22 -14.03 20.35 13.49
N GLN A 23 -14.60 21.54 13.58
CA GLN A 23 -16.01 21.80 13.25
C GLN A 23 -16.34 21.59 11.76
N LYS A 24 -15.37 21.82 10.86
CA LYS A 24 -15.56 21.52 9.44
C LYS A 24 -15.49 20.00 9.24
N PRO A 25 -16.55 19.35 8.71
CA PRO A 25 -16.53 17.90 8.50
C PRO A 25 -15.43 17.48 7.53
N VAL A 26 -14.72 16.40 7.86
CA VAL A 26 -13.66 15.82 7.03
C VAL A 26 -14.09 14.43 6.59
N ALA A 27 -14.25 14.24 5.28
CA ALA A 27 -14.61 12.96 4.68
C ALA A 27 -13.37 12.17 4.26
N ILE A 28 -13.27 10.94 4.74
CA ILE A 28 -12.24 9.96 4.40
C ILE A 28 -12.88 8.94 3.47
N THR A 29 -12.43 8.88 2.23
CA THR A 29 -12.92 7.90 1.26
C THR A 29 -12.12 6.62 1.34
N PHE A 30 -12.71 5.49 0.97
CA PHE A 30 -12.06 4.17 1.02
C PHE A 30 -12.28 3.43 -0.29
N LYS A 31 -11.41 2.45 -0.55
CA LYS A 31 -11.60 1.44 -1.61
C LYS A 31 -11.89 0.09 -0.96
N SER A 32 -12.44 -0.85 -1.74
CA SER A 32 -12.49 -2.24 -1.31
C SER A 32 -11.07 -2.80 -1.09
N GLY A 33 -10.95 -3.81 -0.22
CA GLY A 33 -9.67 -4.41 0.13
C GLY A 33 -8.88 -3.63 1.20
N ILE A 34 -7.57 -3.49 1.00
CA ILE A 34 -6.65 -2.88 1.97
C ILE A 34 -6.52 -1.39 1.69
N ASN A 35 -6.72 -0.56 2.72
CA ASN A 35 -6.47 0.88 2.72
C ASN A 35 -5.37 1.22 3.73
N ALA A 36 -4.45 2.10 3.35
CA ALA A 36 -3.35 2.53 4.21
C ALA A 36 -3.45 4.01 4.57
N PHE A 37 -3.29 4.32 5.84
CA PHE A 37 -3.23 5.68 6.36
C PHE A 37 -1.78 6.05 6.62
N VAL A 38 -1.33 7.12 5.98
CA VAL A 38 0.02 7.66 6.09
C VAL A 38 -0.04 9.12 6.54
N GLY A 39 1.04 9.63 7.11
CA GLY A 39 1.12 10.99 7.65
C GLY A 39 1.87 11.02 8.96
N THR A 40 2.19 12.21 9.47
CA THR A 40 2.98 12.39 10.69
C THR A 40 2.28 11.87 11.97
N ASN A 41 3.00 11.77 13.07
CA ASN A 41 2.40 11.43 14.36
C ASN A 41 1.45 12.55 14.78
N GLY A 42 0.28 12.18 15.34
CA GLY A 42 -0.77 13.14 15.68
C GLY A 42 -1.56 13.69 14.48
N SER A 43 -1.33 13.20 13.26
CA SER A 43 -2.05 13.68 12.07
C SER A 43 -3.53 13.27 12.01
N GLY A 44 -3.98 12.36 12.89
CA GLY A 44 -5.37 11.91 12.98
C GLY A 44 -5.64 10.47 12.51
N LYS A 45 -4.58 9.73 12.13
CA LYS A 45 -4.66 8.31 11.74
C LYS A 45 -5.39 7.45 12.79
N THR A 46 -4.89 7.49 14.03
CA THR A 46 -5.47 6.79 15.19
C THR A 46 -6.88 7.25 15.49
N ALA A 47 -7.15 8.56 15.39
CA ALA A 47 -8.49 9.11 15.63
C ALA A 47 -9.52 8.55 14.62
N ALA A 48 -9.16 8.37 13.35
CA ALA A 48 -10.06 7.76 12.37
C ALA A 48 -10.36 6.28 12.69
N LEU A 49 -9.38 5.49 13.11
CA LEU A 49 -9.61 4.10 13.53
C LEU A 49 -10.48 4.02 14.80
N GLU A 50 -10.24 4.93 15.74
CA GLU A 50 -10.98 5.02 16.99
C GLU A 50 -12.43 5.43 16.76
N ALA A 51 -12.71 6.31 15.79
CA ALA A 51 -14.07 6.65 15.40
C ALA A 51 -14.85 5.44 14.86
N LEU A 52 -14.20 4.60 14.04
CA LEU A 52 -14.78 3.32 13.60
C LEU A 52 -15.04 2.38 14.78
N LYS A 53 -14.11 2.31 15.73
CA LYS A 53 -14.29 1.54 16.98
C LYS A 53 -15.49 2.05 17.79
N ARG A 54 -15.68 3.38 17.89
CA ARG A 54 -16.83 3.98 18.58
C ARG A 54 -18.17 3.57 17.98
N LEU A 55 -18.24 3.43 16.66
CA LEU A 55 -19.46 2.98 15.99
C LEU A 55 -19.65 1.46 16.04
N PHE A 56 -18.60 0.70 15.73
CA PHE A 56 -18.73 -0.70 15.27
C PHE A 56 -17.95 -1.72 16.11
N SER A 57 -17.40 -1.35 17.26
CA SER A 57 -16.80 -2.34 18.16
C SER A 57 -17.84 -3.37 18.63
N PRO A 58 -17.50 -4.67 18.65
CA PRO A 58 -18.35 -5.69 19.29
C PRO A 58 -18.47 -5.48 20.80
N ILE A 59 -17.53 -4.76 21.42
CA ILE A 59 -17.50 -4.49 22.86
C ILE A 59 -18.26 -3.19 23.13
N ALA A 60 -19.39 -3.28 23.84
CA ALA A 60 -20.26 -2.13 24.09
C ALA A 60 -19.57 -0.97 24.82
N ALA A 61 -18.67 -1.25 25.76
CA ALA A 61 -17.91 -0.24 26.49
C ALA A 61 -16.94 0.57 25.60
N GLU A 62 -16.46 -0.02 24.50
CA GLU A 62 -15.59 0.68 23.55
C GLU A 62 -16.37 1.65 22.65
N ARG A 63 -17.69 1.45 22.52
CA ARG A 63 -18.56 2.31 21.71
C ARG A 63 -18.96 3.63 22.36
N GLN A 64 -18.74 3.77 23.68
CA GLN A 64 -19.13 4.98 24.42
C GLN A 64 -18.22 6.16 24.06
N ILE A 65 -18.80 7.28 23.60
CA ILE A 65 -18.07 8.54 23.43
C ILE A 65 -17.59 9.04 24.80
N ARG A 66 -16.35 9.55 24.85
CA ARG A 66 -15.74 10.10 26.06
C ARG A 66 -15.40 11.57 25.85
N LYS A 67 -15.15 12.32 26.93
CA LYS A 67 -14.65 13.70 26.84
C LYS A 67 -13.39 13.82 25.99
N THR A 68 -12.49 12.84 26.08
CA THR A 68 -11.26 12.78 25.29
C THR A 68 -11.50 12.61 23.78
N ASP A 69 -12.72 12.29 23.36
CA ASP A 69 -13.12 12.23 21.96
C ASP A 69 -13.64 13.56 21.42
N VAL A 70 -13.89 14.56 22.28
CA VAL A 70 -14.34 15.90 21.88
C VAL A 70 -13.15 16.69 21.35
N HIS A 71 -13.32 17.37 20.21
CA HIS A 71 -12.33 18.32 19.73
C HIS A 71 -12.40 19.65 20.48
N PHE A 72 -11.24 20.15 20.88
CA PHE A 72 -11.07 21.49 21.43
C PHE A 72 -10.01 22.26 20.64
N GLY A 73 -10.28 23.54 20.38
CA GLY A 73 -9.38 24.42 19.65
C GLY A 73 -8.16 24.87 20.46
N PRO A 74 -7.13 25.46 19.83
CA PRO A 74 -5.89 25.87 20.48
C PRO A 74 -6.06 26.91 21.59
N SER A 75 -7.12 27.73 21.51
CA SER A 75 -7.39 28.83 22.45
C SER A 75 -8.47 28.50 23.48
N GLU A 76 -8.98 27.27 23.50
CA GLU A 76 -10.08 26.87 24.38
C GLU A 76 -9.53 26.35 25.72
N ASP A 77 -9.67 27.14 26.78
CA ASP A 77 -9.26 26.77 28.14
C ASP A 77 -10.44 26.32 29.01
N LEU A 78 -10.16 25.72 30.17
CA LEU A 78 -11.17 25.24 31.12
C LEU A 78 -12.18 26.31 31.58
N GLN A 79 -11.85 27.61 31.50
CA GLN A 79 -12.75 28.70 31.88
C GLN A 79 -13.70 29.06 30.72
N MET A 80 -13.25 29.00 29.47
CA MET A 80 -14.05 29.20 28.26
C MET A 80 -14.97 28.02 27.92
N LEU A 81 -14.72 26.84 28.50
CA LEU A 81 -15.58 25.67 28.33
C LEU A 81 -16.92 25.77 29.08
N LYS A 82 -17.10 26.71 30.01
CA LYS A 82 -18.35 26.83 30.78
C LYS A 82 -19.55 27.13 29.89
N GLY A 83 -20.56 26.26 29.92
CA GLY A 83 -21.76 26.38 29.08
C GLY A 83 -21.51 26.11 27.59
N LEU A 84 -20.33 25.59 27.23
CA LEU A 84 -20.01 25.23 25.85
C LEU A 84 -20.80 24.00 25.43
N GLU A 85 -21.41 24.08 24.26
CA GLU A 85 -21.98 22.93 23.56
C GLU A 85 -21.14 22.57 22.33
N ARG A 86 -20.94 21.27 22.11
CA ARG A 86 -20.25 20.73 20.93
C ARG A 86 -21.07 19.58 20.34
N GLU A 87 -21.28 19.66 19.03
CA GLU A 87 -21.94 18.62 18.25
C GLU A 87 -20.87 17.77 17.57
N ILE A 88 -20.77 16.52 17.99
CA ILE A 88 -19.83 15.52 17.47
C ILE A 88 -20.60 14.65 16.48
N VAL A 89 -20.01 14.42 15.30
CA VAL A 89 -20.60 13.56 14.28
C VAL A 89 -19.55 12.56 13.78
N ILE A 90 -19.94 11.28 13.79
CA ILE A 90 -19.21 10.19 13.13
C ILE A 90 -20.20 9.55 12.14
N ASP A 91 -19.95 9.70 10.85
CA ASP A 91 -20.88 9.32 9.78
C ASP A 91 -20.22 8.32 8.83
N ALA A 92 -20.73 7.10 8.76
CA ALA A 92 -20.17 6.00 7.99
C ALA A 92 -21.11 5.59 6.85
N VAL A 93 -20.60 5.60 5.62
CA VAL A 93 -21.32 5.18 4.41
C VAL A 93 -20.71 3.89 3.87
N PHE A 94 -21.54 2.88 3.67
CA PHE A 94 -21.18 1.60 3.09
C PHE A 94 -21.68 1.52 1.64
N GLY A 95 -20.78 1.10 0.75
CA GLY A 95 -21.05 0.91 -0.67
C GLY A 95 -21.07 -0.58 -1.04
N PHE A 96 -21.86 -0.91 -2.06
CA PHE A 96 -22.05 -2.27 -2.57
C PHE A 96 -21.57 -2.35 -4.02
N GLU A 97 -20.76 -3.37 -4.34
CA GLU A 97 -20.21 -3.55 -5.70
C GLU A 97 -21.22 -4.21 -6.66
N ASP A 98 -22.13 -5.05 -6.15
CA ASP A 98 -23.17 -5.73 -6.93
C ASP A 98 -24.59 -5.35 -6.42
N PRO A 99 -25.39 -4.63 -7.21
CA PRO A 99 -26.77 -4.27 -6.85
C PRO A 99 -27.73 -5.46 -6.78
N THR A 100 -27.39 -6.60 -7.40
CA THR A 100 -28.24 -7.79 -7.50
C THR A 100 -28.04 -8.77 -6.35
N ALA A 101 -26.96 -8.61 -5.59
CA ALA A 101 -26.74 -9.36 -4.36
C ALA A 101 -27.74 -8.86 -3.30
N TYR A 102 -28.91 -9.51 -3.23
CA TYR A 102 -29.99 -9.24 -2.27
C TYR A 102 -29.41 -9.00 -0.87
N PRO A 103 -29.32 -7.75 -0.38
CA PRO A 103 -28.81 -7.47 0.95
C PRO A 103 -29.95 -7.69 1.94
N MET A 104 -30.40 -8.94 2.07
CA MET A 104 -31.46 -9.37 3.02
C MET A 104 -31.12 -9.04 4.48
N VAL A 105 -29.91 -8.54 4.75
CA VAL A 105 -29.38 -8.20 6.08
C VAL A 105 -29.68 -6.75 6.47
N PHE A 106 -30.00 -5.86 5.51
CA PHE A 106 -30.09 -4.42 5.77
C PHE A 106 -31.51 -3.86 5.55
N ASN A 107 -32.20 -3.51 6.63
CA ASN A 107 -33.49 -2.81 6.55
C ASN A 107 -33.38 -1.32 6.19
N ASP A 108 -32.15 -0.81 6.11
CA ASP A 108 -31.81 0.62 6.02
C ASP A 108 -31.15 1.01 4.68
N LEU A 109 -31.28 0.15 3.67
CA LEU A 109 -30.77 0.42 2.33
C LEU A 109 -31.49 1.63 1.72
N PHE A 110 -30.73 2.44 1.01
CA PHE A 110 -31.28 3.45 0.11
C PHE A 110 -30.51 3.48 -1.21
N PHE A 111 -31.17 4.00 -2.23
CA PHE A 111 -30.61 4.15 -3.56
C PHE A 111 -30.12 5.58 -3.74
N SER A 112 -28.86 5.73 -4.14
CA SER A 112 -28.30 7.04 -4.48
C SER A 112 -28.69 7.40 -5.91
N ALA A 113 -29.49 8.46 -6.06
CA ALA A 113 -29.94 8.93 -7.37
C ALA A 113 -28.81 9.46 -8.27
N ALA A 114 -27.68 9.87 -7.68
CA ALA A 114 -26.55 10.46 -8.42
C ALA A 114 -25.77 9.43 -9.25
N ASP A 115 -25.65 8.19 -8.77
CA ASP A 115 -24.81 7.16 -9.37
C ASP A 115 -25.49 5.79 -9.47
N SER A 116 -26.77 5.71 -9.13
CA SER A 116 -27.59 4.50 -9.24
C SER A 116 -27.05 3.31 -8.44
N LYS A 117 -26.41 3.57 -7.30
CA LYS A 117 -25.84 2.55 -6.42
C LYS A 117 -26.59 2.44 -5.10
N LEU A 118 -26.68 1.21 -4.60
CA LEU A 118 -27.16 0.93 -3.24
C LEU A 118 -26.12 1.37 -2.22
N ARG A 119 -26.58 1.98 -1.13
CA ARG A 119 -25.74 2.38 0.01
C ARG A 119 -26.49 2.20 1.33
N VAL A 120 -25.73 2.15 2.40
CA VAL A 120 -26.22 2.27 3.77
C VAL A 120 -25.42 3.36 4.49
N ARG A 121 -26.08 4.25 5.22
CA ARG A 121 -25.43 5.34 5.96
C ARG A 121 -25.84 5.29 7.42
N ILE A 122 -24.85 5.10 8.28
CA ILE A 122 -25.00 5.04 9.74
C ILE A 122 -24.27 6.22 10.35
N ARG A 123 -25.00 7.04 11.10
CA ARG A 123 -24.51 8.28 11.67
C ARG A 123 -24.68 8.29 13.18
N LEU A 124 -23.58 8.44 13.91
CA LEU A 124 -23.57 8.72 15.34
C LEU A 124 -23.48 10.23 15.55
N GLU A 125 -24.39 10.73 16.37
CA GLU A 125 -24.46 12.11 16.81
C GLU A 125 -24.29 12.14 18.33
N CYS A 126 -23.36 12.96 18.82
CA CYS A 126 -23.20 13.18 20.25
C CYS A 126 -23.21 14.68 20.56
N LYS A 127 -24.08 15.08 21.49
CA LYS A 127 -24.13 16.42 22.04
C LYS A 127 -23.33 16.43 23.34
N TYR A 128 -22.22 17.17 23.35
CA TYR A 128 -21.45 17.48 24.55
C TYR A 128 -21.92 18.81 25.13
N SER A 129 -22.15 18.84 26.44
CA SER A 129 -22.46 20.06 27.19
C SER A 129 -21.65 20.11 28.49
N SER A 130 -20.94 21.21 28.68
CA SER A 130 -20.15 21.44 29.89
C SER A 130 -21.00 22.14 30.96
N SER A 131 -21.12 21.54 32.15
CA SER A 131 -21.89 22.08 33.29
C SER A 131 -20.98 22.57 34.43
N ASP A 132 -21.49 23.47 35.30
CA ASP A 132 -20.78 23.96 36.50
C ASP A 132 -20.76 22.94 37.66
N ALA A 133 -21.55 21.87 37.58
CA ALA A 133 -21.76 20.91 38.67
C ALA A 133 -21.11 19.54 38.38
N LEU A 134 -19.78 19.49 38.50
CA LEU A 134 -18.94 18.29 38.67
C LEU A 134 -18.94 17.20 37.57
N ALA A 135 -19.81 17.24 36.54
CA ALA A 135 -19.74 16.32 35.41
C ALA A 135 -20.14 16.99 34.08
N ASP A 136 -19.35 16.72 33.05
CA ASP A 136 -19.74 16.99 31.66
C ASP A 136 -20.84 16.00 31.23
N ASP A 137 -21.78 16.45 30.41
CA ASP A 137 -22.83 15.60 29.85
C ASP A 137 -22.56 15.28 28.38
N LEU A 138 -22.86 14.03 27.99
CA LEU A 138 -22.60 13.45 26.68
C LEU A 138 -23.82 12.63 26.25
N GLU A 139 -24.73 13.25 25.51
CA GLU A 139 -25.89 12.56 24.95
C GLU A 139 -25.54 11.99 23.58
N THR A 140 -25.57 10.66 23.42
CA THR A 140 -25.23 9.99 22.14
C THR A 140 -26.45 9.30 21.53
N LYS A 141 -26.69 9.53 20.24
CA LYS A 141 -27.73 8.85 19.44
C LYS A 141 -27.14 8.34 18.13
N ILE A 142 -27.69 7.24 17.62
CA ILE A 142 -27.27 6.65 16.34
C ILE A 142 -28.49 6.61 15.42
N TYR A 143 -28.29 7.03 14.18
CA TYR A 143 -29.31 7.14 13.15
C TYR A 143 -28.91 6.36 11.90
N SER A 144 -29.92 5.81 11.25
CA SER A 144 -29.90 5.43 9.84
C SER A 144 -30.34 6.63 9.01
N VAL A 145 -29.62 6.92 7.92
CA VAL A 145 -29.88 8.09 7.06
C VAL A 145 -30.09 7.64 5.62
N LYS A 146 -31.19 8.06 4.99
CA LYS A 146 -31.60 7.57 3.65
C LYS A 146 -31.20 8.48 2.48
N THR A 147 -30.18 9.32 2.66
CA THR A 147 -29.61 10.18 1.61
C THR A 147 -28.11 10.37 1.82
N LEU A 148 -27.40 10.79 0.78
CA LEU A 148 -26.02 11.28 0.86
C LEU A 148 -25.92 12.78 1.10
N ASP A 149 -27.03 13.51 0.93
CA ASP A 149 -27.05 14.94 1.16
C ASP A 149 -26.70 15.27 2.61
N ALA A 150 -26.27 16.51 2.83
CA ALA A 150 -26.07 17.02 4.18
C ALA A 150 -27.40 16.98 4.96
N VAL A 151 -27.33 16.47 6.18
CA VAL A 151 -28.42 16.43 7.15
C VAL A 151 -28.01 17.21 8.40
N PRO A 152 -28.90 18.01 9.01
CA PRO A 152 -28.62 18.75 10.22
C PRO A 152 -28.45 17.80 11.42
N PHE A 153 -27.85 18.29 12.51
CA PHE A 153 -27.78 17.57 13.78
C PHE A 153 -29.15 17.51 14.47
N GLY A 154 -29.43 16.45 15.23
CA GLY A 154 -30.66 16.32 16.03
C GLY A 154 -31.81 15.57 15.33
N PRO A 155 -32.88 15.19 16.04
CA PRO A 155 -33.84 14.20 15.55
C PRO A 155 -34.85 14.70 14.50
N GLU A 156 -34.90 16.01 14.22
CA GLU A 156 -36.00 16.64 13.48
C GLU A 156 -36.03 16.36 11.96
N ASP A 157 -34.93 15.86 11.38
CA ASP A 157 -34.88 15.58 9.94
C ASP A 157 -35.55 14.24 9.61
N GLU A 158 -36.63 14.28 8.81
CA GLU A 158 -37.42 13.10 8.40
C GLU A 158 -36.60 12.02 7.66
N ARG A 159 -35.45 12.40 7.08
CA ARG A 159 -34.55 11.47 6.38
C ARG A 159 -33.68 10.67 7.35
N LYS A 160 -33.72 10.98 8.65
CA LYS A 160 -33.04 10.28 9.73
C LYS A 160 -34.03 9.41 10.51
N THR A 161 -33.63 8.19 10.81
CA THR A 161 -34.41 7.28 11.65
C THR A 161 -33.53 6.73 12.76
N PRO A 162 -33.92 6.83 14.05
CA PRO A 162 -33.16 6.23 15.14
C PRO A 162 -32.90 4.75 14.91
N LEU A 163 -31.66 4.31 15.11
CA LEU A 163 -31.25 2.94 14.85
C LEU A 163 -31.86 2.01 15.91
N ARG A 164 -32.75 1.10 15.49
CA ARG A 164 -33.41 0.13 16.38
C ARG A 164 -32.55 -1.10 16.71
N GLY A 165 -31.58 -1.42 15.86
CA GLY A 165 -30.65 -2.55 16.01
C GLY A 165 -29.28 -2.14 16.55
N ARG A 166 -28.38 -3.12 16.68
CA ARG A 166 -26.98 -2.83 17.03
C ARG A 166 -26.23 -2.39 15.76
N PRO A 167 -25.37 -1.37 15.81
CA PRO A 167 -24.50 -0.99 14.69
C PRO A 167 -23.64 -2.16 14.17
N THR A 168 -23.35 -3.14 15.03
CA THR A 168 -22.55 -4.33 14.69
C THR A 168 -23.21 -5.27 13.69
N GLN A 169 -24.51 -5.11 13.38
CA GLN A 169 -25.14 -5.86 12.28
C GLN A 169 -24.64 -5.39 10.91
N TYR A 170 -24.18 -4.13 10.81
CA TYR A 170 -23.67 -3.56 9.57
C TYR A 170 -22.18 -3.85 9.40
N ALA A 171 -21.40 -3.55 10.44
CA ALA A 171 -19.97 -3.82 10.43
C ALA A 171 -19.46 -4.16 11.83
N GLU A 172 -18.47 -5.03 11.93
CA GLU A 172 -17.73 -5.33 13.15
C GLU A 172 -16.27 -4.87 12.98
N VAL A 173 -15.79 -3.98 13.85
CA VAL A 173 -14.40 -3.49 13.81
C VAL A 173 -13.54 -4.32 14.75
N ILE A 174 -12.52 -4.95 14.19
CA ILE A 174 -11.45 -5.64 14.91
C ILE A 174 -10.27 -4.67 14.99
N TYR A 175 -10.15 -3.96 16.11
CA TYR A 175 -9.11 -2.95 16.34
C TYR A 175 -7.89 -3.53 17.04
N ILE A 176 -6.71 -3.27 16.47
CA ILE A 176 -5.41 -3.62 17.07
C ILE A 176 -4.62 -2.33 17.29
N PRO A 177 -4.39 -1.93 18.55
CA PRO A 177 -3.68 -0.71 18.87
C PRO A 177 -2.17 -0.83 18.65
N ALA A 178 -1.51 0.32 18.54
CA ALA A 178 -0.06 0.41 18.35
C ALA A 178 0.78 0.06 19.60
N HIS A 179 0.20 -0.07 20.80
CA HIS A 179 0.98 -0.36 22.03
C HIS A 179 0.17 -1.00 23.18
N ARG A 180 0.93 -1.65 24.10
CA ARG A 180 0.67 -1.97 25.52
C ARG A 180 -0.25 -3.13 25.94
N ASP A 181 -1.15 -3.64 25.11
CA ASP A 181 -2.00 -4.75 25.57
C ASP A 181 -2.36 -5.77 24.49
N ALA A 182 -1.40 -6.14 23.64
CA ALA A 182 -1.59 -7.24 22.69
C ALA A 182 -2.08 -8.52 23.39
N ARG A 183 -1.69 -8.72 24.66
CA ARG A 183 -2.12 -9.85 25.50
C ARG A 183 -3.59 -9.79 25.86
N GLY A 184 -4.07 -8.71 26.48
CA GLY A 184 -5.49 -8.53 26.82
C GLY A 184 -6.37 -8.52 25.57
N VAL A 185 -5.88 -7.94 24.48
CA VAL A 185 -6.52 -7.96 23.16
C VAL A 185 -6.62 -9.41 22.62
N SER A 186 -5.56 -10.22 22.73
CA SER A 186 -5.57 -11.65 22.36
C SER A 186 -6.46 -12.51 23.23
N GLN A 187 -6.47 -12.28 24.54
CA GLN A 187 -7.38 -12.97 25.47
C GLN A 187 -8.83 -12.63 25.16
N THR A 188 -9.11 -11.36 24.84
CA THR A 188 -10.45 -10.91 24.47
C THR A 188 -10.89 -11.51 23.15
N ALA A 189 -10.03 -11.55 22.13
CA ALA A 189 -10.31 -12.21 20.86
C ALA A 189 -10.56 -13.72 21.04
N LEU A 190 -9.74 -14.39 21.86
CA LEU A 190 -9.94 -15.80 22.18
C LEU A 190 -11.28 -16.02 22.89
N ARG A 191 -11.60 -15.22 23.91
CA ARG A 191 -12.88 -15.28 24.63
C ARG A 191 -14.07 -15.02 23.70
N ASN A 192 -13.97 -14.07 22.79
CA ASN A 192 -15.01 -13.78 21.81
C ASN A 192 -15.20 -14.96 20.85
N LEU A 193 -14.12 -15.56 20.34
CA LEU A 193 -14.18 -16.75 19.50
C LEU A 193 -14.80 -17.93 20.27
N LEU A 194 -14.37 -18.18 21.50
CA LEU A 194 -14.90 -19.25 22.35
C LEU A 194 -16.38 -19.04 22.70
N SER A 195 -16.79 -17.82 23.02
CA SER A 195 -18.21 -17.50 23.28
C SER A 195 -19.07 -17.68 22.02
N ARG A 196 -18.53 -17.40 20.83
CA ARG A 196 -19.22 -17.66 19.58
C ARG A 196 -19.32 -19.16 19.31
N LEU A 197 -18.24 -19.92 19.49
CA LEU A 197 -18.25 -21.39 19.42
C LEU A 197 -19.24 -22.00 20.42
N GLU A 198 -19.31 -21.48 21.64
CA GLU A 198 -20.31 -21.89 22.64
C GLU A 198 -21.74 -21.76 22.08
N SER A 199 -22.05 -20.59 21.49
CA SER A 199 -23.40 -20.29 20.96
C SER A 199 -23.72 -20.98 19.63
N ALA A 200 -22.70 -21.23 18.81
CA ALA A 200 -22.84 -21.66 17.42
C ALA A 200 -22.55 -23.14 17.23
N ALA A 201 -21.75 -23.79 18.08
CA ALA A 201 -21.41 -25.20 17.88
C ALA A 201 -22.59 -26.11 18.27
N ASP A 202 -22.73 -27.20 17.51
CA ASP A 202 -23.73 -28.24 17.75
C ASP A 202 -23.27 -29.20 18.85
N TRP A 203 -23.36 -28.74 20.10
CA TRP A 203 -23.03 -29.55 21.26
C TRP A 203 -24.08 -30.65 21.46
N SER A 204 -23.69 -31.91 21.28
CA SER A 204 -24.56 -33.04 21.59
C SER A 204 -24.92 -33.07 23.07
N GLU A 205 -26.13 -33.54 23.39
CA GLU A 205 -26.60 -33.66 24.77
C GLU A 205 -25.71 -34.59 25.60
N ASP A 206 -25.15 -35.63 24.96
CA ASP A 206 -24.14 -36.52 25.52
C ASP A 206 -22.83 -35.80 25.90
N THR A 207 -22.36 -34.86 25.07
CA THR A 207 -21.15 -34.07 25.38
C THR A 207 -21.39 -33.16 26.59
N ARG A 208 -22.57 -32.54 26.66
CA ARG A 208 -22.96 -31.68 27.78
C ARG A 208 -23.09 -32.46 29.08
N SER A 209 -23.72 -33.64 29.04
CA SER A 209 -23.91 -34.47 30.24
C SER A 209 -22.58 -35.03 30.75
N LYS A 210 -21.72 -35.55 29.87
CA LYS A 210 -20.38 -36.06 30.22
C LYS A 210 -19.49 -34.98 30.84
N SER A 211 -19.51 -33.77 30.29
CA SER A 211 -18.70 -32.66 30.82
C SER A 211 -19.17 -32.21 32.21
N LYS A 212 -20.49 -32.17 32.45
CA LYS A 212 -21.06 -31.90 33.79
C LYS A 212 -20.73 -33.00 34.78
N GLY A 213 -20.84 -34.27 34.36
CA GLY A 213 -20.46 -35.43 35.17
C GLY A 213 -19.00 -35.36 35.61
N PHE A 214 -18.08 -35.09 34.67
CA PHE A 214 -16.67 -34.94 34.98
C PHE A 214 -16.38 -33.81 35.99
N ALA A 215 -17.05 -32.65 35.86
CA ALA A 215 -16.88 -31.55 36.80
C ALA A 215 -17.34 -31.94 38.22
N ALA A 216 -18.49 -32.63 38.33
CA ALA A 216 -19.00 -33.14 39.59
C ALA A 216 -18.09 -34.21 40.20
N ASP A 217 -17.57 -35.13 39.39
CA ASP A 217 -16.64 -36.17 39.83
C ASP A 217 -15.32 -35.56 40.31
N LEU A 218 -14.79 -34.55 39.62
CA LEU A 218 -13.59 -33.83 40.04
C LEU A 218 -13.78 -33.11 41.39
N GLU A 219 -14.92 -32.44 41.55
CA GLU A 219 -15.29 -31.74 42.79
C GLU A 219 -15.44 -32.72 43.96
N GLN A 220 -16.13 -33.84 43.74
CA GLN A 220 -16.28 -34.89 44.74
C GLN A 220 -14.92 -35.48 45.14
N ASN A 221 -14.05 -35.75 44.17
CA ASN A 221 -12.71 -36.28 44.44
C ASN A 221 -11.86 -35.28 45.24
N LEU A 222 -11.85 -34.00 44.88
CA LEU A 222 -11.12 -32.96 45.62
C LEU A 222 -11.63 -32.83 47.06
N ASN A 223 -12.94 -32.73 47.25
CA ASN A 223 -13.57 -32.60 48.56
C ASN A 223 -13.50 -33.88 49.41
N SER A 224 -13.21 -35.03 48.80
CA SER A 224 -12.98 -36.28 49.53
C SER A 224 -11.61 -36.33 50.24
N THR A 225 -10.65 -35.49 49.83
CA THR A 225 -9.29 -35.42 50.39
C THR A 225 -9.29 -34.88 51.82
N ASP A 226 -8.51 -35.47 52.71
CA ASP A 226 -8.50 -35.11 54.14
C ASP A 226 -8.15 -33.63 54.39
N ALA A 227 -7.21 -33.07 53.62
CA ALA A 227 -6.85 -31.66 53.69
C ALA A 227 -8.02 -30.73 53.35
N MET A 228 -8.79 -31.06 52.31
CA MET A 228 -9.94 -30.25 51.88
C MET A 228 -11.10 -30.33 52.87
N LYS A 229 -11.37 -31.52 53.44
CA LYS A 229 -12.36 -31.68 54.51
C LYS A 229 -12.01 -30.83 55.72
N TYR A 230 -10.74 -30.83 56.12
CA TYR A 230 -10.26 -30.04 57.24
C TYR A 230 -10.41 -28.52 57.00
N VAL A 231 -10.01 -28.04 55.82
CA VAL A 231 -10.14 -26.63 55.45
C VAL A 231 -11.61 -26.20 55.39
N SER A 232 -12.47 -26.98 54.76
CA SER A 232 -13.91 -26.67 54.64
C SER A 232 -14.61 -26.64 56.01
N ALA A 233 -14.30 -27.59 56.90
CA ALA A 233 -14.85 -27.60 58.25
C ALA A 233 -14.38 -26.39 59.08
N THR A 234 -13.11 -26.00 58.91
CA THR A 234 -12.54 -24.83 59.60
C THR A 234 -13.16 -23.53 59.10
N LEU A 235 -13.34 -23.39 57.79
CA LEU A 235 -13.97 -22.24 57.14
C LEU A 235 -15.44 -22.09 57.56
N ASP A 236 -16.19 -23.18 57.58
CA ASP A 236 -17.59 -23.21 58.02
C ASP A 236 -17.73 -22.79 59.49
N GLY A 237 -16.82 -23.26 60.36
CA GLY A 237 -16.76 -22.84 61.77
C GLY A 237 -16.52 -21.35 61.95
N PHE A 238 -15.52 -20.78 61.26
CA PHE A 238 -15.25 -19.35 61.33
C PHE A 238 -16.38 -18.52 60.73
N TRP A 239 -16.96 -18.95 59.62
CA TRP A 239 -18.05 -18.21 58.98
C TRP A 239 -19.29 -18.15 59.86
N LYS A 240 -19.69 -19.27 60.48
CA LYS A 240 -20.80 -19.30 61.45
C LYS A 240 -20.57 -18.41 62.67
N SER A 241 -19.32 -18.18 63.07
CA SER A 241 -19.01 -17.26 64.16
C SER A 241 -19.13 -15.78 63.77
N LEU A 242 -19.08 -15.47 62.46
CA LEU A 242 -19.09 -14.10 61.92
C LEU A 242 -20.43 -13.72 61.29
N HIS A 243 -21.20 -14.69 60.80
CA HIS A 243 -22.40 -14.46 60.00
C HIS A 243 -23.56 -15.34 60.50
N ASP A 244 -24.59 -14.69 61.05
CA ASP A 244 -25.77 -15.34 61.69
C ASP A 244 -27.05 -15.22 60.83
N GLY A 245 -26.89 -14.99 59.51
CA GLY A 245 -28.00 -14.82 58.57
C GLY A 245 -28.58 -16.13 58.03
N HIS A 246 -29.87 -16.12 57.66
CA HIS A 246 -30.59 -17.26 57.05
C HIS A 246 -30.18 -17.59 55.61
N TYR A 247 -29.46 -16.69 54.94
CA TYR A 247 -28.89 -16.89 53.61
C TYR A 247 -27.36 -16.94 53.72
N ASP A 248 -26.68 -17.66 52.81
CA ASP A 248 -25.21 -17.76 52.74
C ASP A 248 -24.52 -18.34 54.00
N GLY A 249 -25.20 -19.21 54.76
CA GLY A 249 -24.73 -19.71 56.06
C GLY A 249 -23.69 -20.85 56.04
N THR A 250 -23.44 -21.48 54.88
CA THR A 250 -22.53 -22.63 54.76
C THR A 250 -21.58 -22.46 53.58
N PRO A 251 -20.32 -22.03 53.82
CA PRO A 251 -19.35 -21.90 52.76
C PRO A 251 -18.88 -23.29 52.29
N GLN A 252 -18.86 -23.51 50.97
CA GLN A 252 -18.30 -24.71 50.36
C GLN A 252 -17.21 -24.33 49.36
N LEU A 253 -16.12 -25.10 49.38
CA LEU A 253 -15.09 -25.03 48.36
C LEU A 253 -15.50 -25.94 47.21
N GLY A 254 -15.77 -25.35 46.05
CA GLY A 254 -16.25 -26.06 44.86
C GLY A 254 -15.43 -25.76 43.62
N VAL A 255 -15.60 -26.58 42.59
CA VAL A 255 -14.99 -26.34 41.28
C VAL A 255 -15.79 -25.23 40.58
N VAL A 256 -15.11 -24.15 40.19
CA VAL A 256 -15.72 -22.89 39.70
C VAL A 256 -16.67 -23.08 38.50
N ALA A 257 -16.46 -24.13 37.70
CA ALA A 257 -17.21 -24.39 36.46
C ALA A 257 -17.97 -25.72 36.50
N THR A 258 -19.07 -25.79 37.24
CA THR A 258 -20.06 -26.90 37.19
C THR A 258 -21.04 -26.78 36.02
N GLU A 259 -21.08 -25.61 35.37
CA GLU A 259 -21.88 -25.35 34.18
C GLU A 259 -21.04 -25.52 32.91
N PHE A 260 -21.56 -26.27 31.92
CA PHE A 260 -20.91 -26.48 30.62
C PHE A 260 -20.45 -25.18 29.94
N GLN A 261 -21.24 -24.12 30.11
CA GLN A 261 -20.98 -22.80 29.51
C GLN A 261 -19.78 -22.10 30.17
N LYS A 262 -19.61 -22.25 31.50
CA LYS A 262 -18.43 -21.74 32.22
C LYS A 262 -17.17 -22.50 31.79
N LEU A 263 -17.26 -23.82 31.62
CA LEU A 263 -16.14 -24.66 31.15
C LEU A 263 -15.60 -24.20 29.78
N ILE A 264 -16.48 -23.89 28.82
CA ILE A 264 -16.06 -23.40 27.50
C ILE A 264 -15.42 -22.01 27.58
N LYS A 265 -15.94 -21.12 28.43
CA LYS A 265 -15.41 -19.76 28.62
C LYS A 265 -14.05 -19.74 29.32
N ASP A 266 -13.78 -20.76 30.13
CA ASP A 266 -12.51 -20.94 30.84
C ASP A 266 -11.46 -21.73 30.04
N LEU A 267 -11.78 -22.18 28.82
CA LEU A 267 -10.79 -22.79 27.93
C LEU A 267 -9.67 -21.80 27.63
N THR A 268 -8.43 -22.29 27.79
CA THR A 268 -7.22 -21.51 27.54
C THR A 268 -6.43 -22.12 26.39
N LEU A 269 -5.70 -21.27 25.68
CA LEU A 269 -4.82 -21.72 24.59
C LEU A 269 -3.44 -22.07 25.16
N ARG A 270 -2.92 -23.26 24.79
CA ARG A 270 -1.59 -23.76 25.19
C ARG A 270 -0.82 -24.24 23.97
N PHE A 271 0.49 -24.03 23.98
CA PHE A 271 1.41 -24.48 22.94
C PHE A 271 2.17 -25.73 23.38
N THR A 272 2.17 -26.74 22.52
CA THR A 272 2.92 -27.99 22.72
C THR A 272 4.20 -27.96 21.87
N LYS A 273 5.28 -28.64 22.32
CA LYS A 273 6.64 -28.61 21.74
C LYS A 273 7.52 -27.41 22.14
N SER A 274 7.45 -26.96 23.39
CA SER A 274 8.51 -26.10 23.94
C SER A 274 9.83 -26.89 24.06
N PRO A 275 11.01 -26.26 23.94
CA PRO A 275 12.28 -26.90 24.27
C PRO A 275 12.20 -27.57 25.66
N GLY A 276 12.56 -28.86 25.75
CA GLY A 276 12.42 -29.66 26.97
C GLY A 276 11.07 -30.39 27.14
N GLY A 277 10.16 -30.34 26.16
CA GLY A 277 8.89 -31.08 26.20
C GLY A 277 7.80 -30.42 27.05
N GLY A 278 8.04 -29.22 27.57
CA GLY A 278 7.08 -28.46 28.37
C GLY A 278 5.93 -27.87 27.55
N GLN A 279 4.87 -27.48 28.25
CA GLN A 279 3.78 -26.65 27.71
C GLN A 279 4.14 -25.18 27.88
N ARG A 280 3.75 -24.34 26.92
CA ARG A 280 3.81 -22.88 27.05
C ARG A 280 2.43 -22.25 27.05
N TYR A 281 2.23 -21.25 27.89
CA TYR A 281 1.00 -20.49 28.03
C TYR A 281 1.05 -19.16 27.27
N LEU A 282 -0.10 -18.51 27.11
CA LEU A 282 -0.24 -17.26 26.35
C LEU A 282 0.62 -16.12 26.91
N ASP A 283 0.76 -16.06 28.24
CA ASP A 283 1.55 -15.09 28.99
C ASP A 283 3.07 -15.24 28.77
N GLU A 284 3.51 -16.39 28.27
CA GLU A 284 4.92 -16.69 27.98
C GLU A 284 5.33 -16.38 26.52
N LEU A 285 4.39 -15.89 25.71
CA LEU A 285 4.67 -15.43 24.34
C LEU A 285 5.34 -14.05 24.33
N SER A 286 6.20 -13.83 23.33
CA SER A 286 6.71 -12.48 23.01
C SER A 286 5.61 -11.62 22.40
N GLU A 287 5.74 -10.29 22.47
CA GLU A 287 4.74 -9.35 21.91
C GLU A 287 4.44 -9.63 20.43
N GLY A 288 5.48 -9.86 19.61
CA GLY A 288 5.29 -10.22 18.21
C GLY A 288 4.55 -11.56 18.00
N GLN A 289 4.80 -12.57 18.85
CA GLN A 289 4.06 -13.84 18.80
C GLN A 289 2.60 -13.64 19.22
N THR A 290 2.35 -12.80 20.23
CA THR A 290 1.00 -12.43 20.67
C THR A 290 0.24 -11.73 19.54
N SER A 291 0.85 -10.75 18.86
CA SER A 291 0.25 -10.09 17.70
C SER A 291 -0.08 -11.08 16.58
N LEU A 292 0.83 -11.99 16.24
CA LEU A 292 0.58 -13.04 15.24
C LEU A 292 -0.56 -13.97 15.63
N LEU A 293 -0.63 -14.39 16.90
CA LEU A 293 -1.72 -15.23 17.39
C LEU A 293 -3.06 -14.50 17.30
N TYR A 294 -3.12 -13.22 17.66
CA TYR A 294 -4.33 -12.42 17.51
C TYR A 294 -4.81 -12.41 16.05
N PHE A 295 -3.90 -12.13 15.11
CA PHE A 295 -4.24 -12.15 13.68
C PHE A 295 -4.77 -13.50 13.23
N ALA A 296 -4.16 -14.59 13.70
CA ALA A 296 -4.65 -15.93 13.41
C ALA A 296 -6.07 -16.14 13.96
N LEU A 297 -6.32 -15.80 15.23
CA LEU A 297 -7.64 -15.93 15.85
C LEU A 297 -8.71 -15.10 15.13
N ALA A 298 -8.39 -13.84 14.79
CA ALA A 298 -9.31 -12.96 14.09
C ALA A 298 -9.59 -13.43 12.64
N ALA A 299 -8.57 -13.94 11.95
CA ALA A 299 -8.72 -14.55 10.63
C ALA A 299 -9.53 -15.85 10.67
N THR A 300 -9.30 -16.71 11.67
CA THR A 300 -10.08 -17.93 11.90
C THR A 300 -11.53 -17.59 12.18
N TYR A 301 -11.78 -16.62 13.07
CA TYR A 301 -13.11 -16.12 13.37
C TYR A 301 -13.83 -15.64 12.10
N GLN A 302 -13.18 -14.77 11.31
CA GLN A 302 -13.77 -14.25 10.07
C GLN A 302 -14.04 -15.36 9.05
N THR A 303 -13.10 -16.29 8.89
CA THR A 303 -13.25 -17.41 7.95
C THR A 303 -14.41 -18.31 8.37
N LEU A 304 -14.56 -18.58 9.65
CA LEU A 304 -15.68 -19.35 10.20
C LEU A 304 -17.02 -18.65 9.93
N MET A 305 -17.12 -17.34 10.20
CA MET A 305 -18.33 -16.55 9.92
C MET A 305 -18.70 -16.58 8.45
N TRP A 306 -17.72 -16.39 7.56
CA TRP A 306 -17.95 -16.47 6.13
C TRP A 306 -18.41 -17.87 5.68
N GLN A 307 -17.80 -18.94 6.21
CA GLN A 307 -18.23 -20.31 5.92
C GLN A 307 -19.65 -20.59 6.40
N MET A 308 -20.01 -20.13 7.60
CA MET A 308 -21.37 -20.24 8.12
C MET A 308 -22.36 -19.48 7.23
N GLN A 309 -22.04 -18.25 6.81
CA GLN A 309 -22.89 -17.48 5.92
C GLN A 309 -23.09 -18.17 4.56
N LYS A 310 -22.02 -18.71 3.98
CA LYS A 310 -22.05 -19.40 2.68
C LYS A 310 -22.87 -20.70 2.72
N SER A 311 -22.87 -21.39 3.86
CA SER A 311 -23.62 -22.64 4.03
C SER A 311 -25.14 -22.44 4.12
N LEU A 312 -25.63 -21.21 4.33
CA LEU A 312 -27.07 -20.92 4.35
C LEU A 312 -27.75 -21.20 3.00
N PRO A 313 -28.97 -21.78 3.00
CA PRO A 313 -29.82 -22.12 4.15
C PRO A 313 -29.51 -23.49 4.80
N GLY A 314 -28.51 -24.22 4.32
CA GLY A 314 -28.03 -25.46 4.96
C GLY A 314 -27.23 -25.19 6.25
N ASN A 315 -26.62 -26.24 6.81
CA ASN A 315 -25.78 -26.13 7.99
C ASN A 315 -24.31 -26.39 7.67
N LEU A 316 -23.41 -25.77 8.43
CA LEU A 316 -22.00 -26.13 8.47
C LEU A 316 -21.86 -27.31 9.45
N GLU A 317 -21.12 -28.35 9.07
CA GLU A 317 -20.93 -29.53 9.91
C GLU A 317 -20.37 -29.14 11.30
N GLY A 318 -21.06 -29.53 12.37
CA GLY A 318 -20.72 -29.17 13.74
C GLY A 318 -21.22 -27.80 14.22
N PHE A 319 -22.02 -27.05 13.42
CA PHE A 319 -22.51 -25.72 13.78
C PHE A 319 -24.01 -25.50 13.49
N ARG A 320 -24.69 -24.81 14.42
CA ARG A 320 -26.08 -24.33 14.35
C ARG A 320 -26.10 -22.86 13.93
N ILE A 321 -26.48 -22.60 12.67
CA ILE A 321 -26.40 -21.25 12.09
C ILE A 321 -27.58 -20.34 12.52
N SER A 322 -28.72 -20.93 12.90
CA SER A 322 -29.98 -20.21 13.19
C SER A 322 -29.92 -19.20 14.35
N ASN A 323 -28.89 -19.23 15.19
CA ASN A 323 -28.77 -18.41 16.40
C ASN A 323 -27.67 -17.33 16.32
N VAL A 324 -26.99 -17.17 15.19
CA VAL A 324 -25.81 -16.28 15.08
C VAL A 324 -26.13 -15.05 14.22
N THR A 325 -26.07 -13.87 14.83
CA THR A 325 -26.06 -12.61 14.07
C THR A 325 -24.67 -12.42 13.45
N MET A 326 -24.60 -12.45 12.12
CA MET A 326 -23.36 -12.27 11.37
C MET A 326 -23.27 -10.81 10.89
N PRO A 327 -22.14 -10.12 11.11
CA PRO A 327 -21.93 -8.79 10.54
C PRO A 327 -21.83 -8.91 9.02
N ALA A 328 -22.37 -7.92 8.30
CA ALA A 328 -22.23 -7.89 6.85
C ALA A 328 -20.79 -7.58 6.39
N LEU A 329 -20.04 -6.80 7.18
CA LEU A 329 -18.65 -6.45 6.93
C LEU A 329 -17.81 -6.60 8.20
N THR A 330 -16.62 -7.20 8.08
CA THR A 330 -15.60 -7.15 9.13
C THR A 330 -14.50 -6.18 8.72
N ILE A 331 -14.22 -5.17 9.55
CA ILE A 331 -13.18 -4.19 9.32
C ILE A 331 -11.99 -4.49 10.23
N PHE A 332 -10.88 -4.90 9.64
CA PHE A 332 -9.60 -5.06 10.35
C PHE A 332 -8.91 -3.69 10.42
N ALA A 333 -8.89 -3.08 11.61
CA ALA A 333 -8.27 -1.77 11.86
C ALA A 333 -6.95 -1.97 12.62
N LEU A 334 -5.83 -1.89 11.90
CA LEU A 334 -4.49 -2.15 12.43
C LEU A 334 -3.72 -0.85 12.62
N GLU A 335 -3.27 -0.60 13.83
CA GLU A 335 -2.45 0.56 14.14
C GLU A 335 -0.97 0.17 14.25
N GLU A 336 -0.12 0.74 13.39
CA GLU A 336 1.34 0.57 13.34
C GLU A 336 1.83 -0.86 13.66
N PRO A 337 1.41 -1.88 12.88
CA PRO A 337 1.77 -3.28 13.15
C PRO A 337 3.29 -3.53 13.18
N GLU A 338 4.10 -2.67 12.57
CA GLU A 338 5.57 -2.67 12.63
C GLU A 338 6.15 -2.43 14.02
N ASN A 339 5.41 -1.83 14.96
CA ASN A 339 5.93 -1.58 16.32
C ASN A 339 6.15 -2.88 17.11
N HIS A 340 5.46 -3.97 16.76
CA HIS A 340 5.50 -5.26 17.47
C HIS A 340 5.96 -6.42 16.58
N LEU A 341 6.00 -6.22 15.27
CA LEU A 341 6.36 -7.25 14.30
C LEU A 341 7.66 -6.89 13.60
N SER A 342 8.57 -7.86 13.56
CA SER A 342 9.76 -7.74 12.72
C SER A 342 9.35 -7.49 11.25
N PRO A 343 10.11 -6.67 10.49
CA PRO A 343 9.82 -6.38 9.09
C PRO A 343 9.62 -7.62 8.21
N PHE A 344 10.20 -8.77 8.57
CA PHE A 344 10.00 -10.04 7.86
C PHE A 344 8.56 -10.59 7.93
N TYR A 345 7.79 -10.25 8.97
CA TYR A 345 6.41 -10.72 9.14
C TYR A 345 5.38 -9.76 8.52
N LEU A 346 5.70 -8.49 8.32
CA LEU A 346 4.78 -7.50 7.73
C LEU A 346 4.28 -7.90 6.33
N PRO A 347 5.11 -8.44 5.41
CA PRO A 347 4.63 -8.96 4.13
C PRO A 347 3.62 -10.10 4.29
N ARG A 348 3.80 -10.97 5.28
CA ARG A 348 2.88 -12.11 5.54
C ARG A 348 1.54 -11.61 6.07
N LEU A 349 1.57 -10.61 6.95
CA LEU A 349 0.38 -9.94 7.46
C LEU A 349 -0.44 -9.32 6.31
N VAL A 350 0.20 -8.56 5.42
CA VAL A 350 -0.46 -7.96 4.26
C VAL A 350 -1.06 -9.03 3.35
N ALA A 351 -0.34 -10.13 3.10
CA ALA A 351 -0.85 -11.25 2.30
C ALA A 351 -2.06 -11.95 2.94
N LEU A 352 -2.06 -12.10 4.27
CA LEU A 352 -3.21 -12.63 5.02
C LEU A 352 -4.43 -11.72 4.88
N LEU A 353 -4.26 -10.40 5.08
CA LEU A 353 -5.35 -9.43 4.91
C LEU A 353 -5.90 -9.43 3.48
N ASP A 354 -5.03 -9.53 2.47
CA ASP A 354 -5.45 -9.65 1.08
C ASP A 354 -6.29 -10.92 0.85
N SER A 355 -5.89 -12.06 1.45
CA SER A 355 -6.66 -13.31 1.36
C SER A 355 -8.04 -13.21 2.01
N LEU A 356 -8.17 -12.50 3.13
CA LEU A 356 -9.44 -12.30 3.82
C LEU A 356 -10.36 -11.37 3.01
N ASN A 357 -9.80 -10.31 2.44
CA ASN A 357 -10.55 -9.33 1.65
C ASN A 357 -11.13 -9.91 0.35
N LYS A 358 -10.50 -10.94 -0.24
CA LYS A 358 -11.01 -11.63 -1.45
C LYS A 358 -12.41 -12.22 -1.29
N THR A 359 -12.85 -12.44 -0.05
CA THR A 359 -14.20 -12.96 0.24
C THR A 359 -15.31 -11.92 0.02
N GLY A 360 -14.97 -10.63 -0.05
CA GLY A 360 -15.93 -9.52 -0.19
C GLY A 360 -16.65 -9.12 1.09
N SER A 361 -16.45 -9.86 2.19
CA SER A 361 -17.06 -9.60 3.51
C SER A 361 -16.06 -9.03 4.53
N ALA A 362 -14.87 -8.64 4.07
CA ALA A 362 -13.82 -8.06 4.89
C ALA A 362 -13.18 -6.86 4.19
N GLN A 363 -12.74 -5.90 5.00
CA GLN A 363 -11.94 -4.76 4.58
C GLN A 363 -10.83 -4.54 5.59
N ALA A 364 -9.65 -4.14 5.15
CA ALA A 364 -8.54 -3.83 6.04
C ALA A 364 -8.18 -2.35 5.94
N ILE A 365 -7.95 -1.73 7.10
CA ILE A 365 -7.45 -0.38 7.24
C ILE A 365 -6.23 -0.47 8.14
N LEU A 366 -5.08 -0.03 7.65
CA LEU A 366 -3.83 -0.05 8.40
C LEU A 366 -3.23 1.34 8.45
N THR A 367 -2.60 1.67 9.57
CA THR A 367 -1.71 2.83 9.69
C THR A 367 -0.28 2.32 9.66
N SER A 368 0.61 2.97 8.93
CA SER A 368 2.00 2.52 8.87
C SER A 368 2.96 3.62 8.46
N HIS A 369 4.15 3.56 9.05
CA HIS A 369 5.37 4.24 8.68
C HIS A 369 6.36 3.32 7.96
N ALA A 370 6.09 2.02 7.91
CA ALA A 370 6.97 1.02 7.30
C ALA A 370 6.83 0.97 5.77
N THR A 371 7.92 1.26 5.07
CA THR A 371 8.02 1.14 3.61
C THR A 371 7.70 -0.28 3.12
N SER A 372 8.00 -1.31 3.90
CA SER A 372 7.67 -2.70 3.59
C SER A 372 6.16 -3.00 3.50
N ILE A 373 5.32 -2.23 4.19
CA ILE A 373 3.86 -2.35 4.04
C ILE A 373 3.40 -1.53 2.84
N LEU A 374 3.86 -0.28 2.74
CA LEU A 374 3.39 0.66 1.73
C LEU A 374 3.82 0.30 0.30
N SER A 375 4.93 -0.42 0.14
CA SER A 375 5.34 -0.97 -1.16
C SER A 375 4.40 -2.06 -1.69
N ARG A 376 3.38 -2.47 -0.92
CA ARG A 376 2.41 -3.52 -1.27
C ARG A 376 0.98 -3.03 -1.32
N VAL A 377 0.74 -1.78 -0.91
CA VAL A 377 -0.59 -1.16 -0.97
C VAL A 377 -0.63 -0.25 -2.19
N PRO A 378 -1.59 -0.44 -3.12
CA PRO A 378 -1.72 0.46 -4.27
C PRO A 378 -1.84 1.93 -3.82
N PRO A 379 -1.13 2.89 -4.43
CA PRO A 379 -1.18 4.29 -4.01
C PRO A 379 -2.61 4.88 -3.96
N LYS A 380 -3.51 4.42 -4.82
CA LYS A 380 -4.93 4.82 -4.81
C LYS A 380 -5.69 4.42 -3.53
N ASN A 381 -5.18 3.44 -2.79
CA ASN A 381 -5.73 2.98 -1.52
C ASN A 381 -5.05 3.65 -0.32
N VAL A 382 -4.11 4.56 -0.57
CA VAL A 382 -3.44 5.35 0.46
C VAL A 382 -4.22 6.63 0.74
N ARG A 383 -4.34 7.01 2.01
CA ARG A 383 -4.91 8.28 2.46
C ARG A 383 -3.87 9.04 3.26
N TYR A 384 -3.60 10.28 2.85
CA TYR A 384 -2.59 11.13 3.46
C TYR A 384 -3.24 12.01 4.52
N PHE A 385 -2.87 11.79 5.77
CA PHE A 385 -3.35 12.52 6.94
C PHE A 385 -2.34 13.62 7.29
N ARG A 386 -2.86 14.81 7.55
CA ARG A 386 -2.07 15.93 8.02
C ARG A 386 -2.78 16.65 9.15
N ASN A 387 -2.02 17.21 10.08
CA ASN A 387 -2.52 18.16 11.05
C ASN A 387 -1.94 19.55 10.76
N SER A 388 -2.77 20.58 10.85
CA SER A 388 -2.36 21.98 10.76
C SER A 388 -1.93 22.47 12.15
N PRO A 389 -0.64 22.81 12.37
CA PRO A 389 -0.18 23.27 13.68
C PRO A 389 -0.89 24.53 14.18
N GLN A 390 -1.36 25.39 13.27
CA GLN A 390 -2.01 26.65 13.60
C GLN A 390 -3.44 26.46 14.09
N SER A 391 -4.19 25.57 13.45
CA SER A 391 -5.61 25.33 13.79
C SER A 391 -5.81 24.10 14.67
N LEU A 392 -4.78 23.28 14.89
CA LEU A 392 -4.84 21.96 15.52
C LEU A 392 -5.85 20.99 14.89
N THR A 393 -6.28 21.27 13.66
CA THR A 393 -7.25 20.45 12.93
C THR A 393 -6.56 19.53 11.94
N SER A 394 -7.02 18.29 11.89
CA SER A 394 -6.60 17.30 10.91
C SER A 394 -7.39 17.38 9.61
N THR A 395 -6.70 17.18 8.49
CA THR A 395 -7.26 17.02 7.16
C THR A 395 -6.78 15.70 6.56
N VAL A 396 -7.57 15.16 5.64
CA VAL A 396 -7.25 13.93 4.93
C VAL A 396 -7.37 14.19 3.44
N LEU A 397 -6.31 13.92 2.70
CA LEU A 397 -6.25 14.14 1.26
C LEU A 397 -6.12 12.79 0.54
N PRO A 398 -6.94 12.53 -0.50
CA PRO A 398 -6.61 11.49 -1.46
C PRO A 398 -5.34 11.88 -2.21
N LEU A 399 -4.56 10.89 -2.66
CA LEU A 399 -3.41 11.19 -3.49
C LEU A 399 -3.89 11.79 -4.84
N PRO A 400 -3.37 12.95 -5.28
CA PRO A 400 -3.73 13.58 -6.55
C PRO A 400 -3.08 12.83 -7.74
N LEU A 401 -3.58 11.63 -8.02
CA LEU A 401 -3.08 10.74 -9.06
C LEU A 401 -3.76 11.04 -10.43
N PRO A 402 -3.13 10.68 -11.56
CA PRO A 402 -3.73 10.75 -12.88
C PRO A 402 -4.99 9.86 -13.03
N PRO A 403 -5.77 10.05 -14.11
CA PRO A 403 -6.92 9.20 -14.42
C PRO A 403 -6.56 7.72 -14.51
N GLU A 404 -7.47 6.87 -14.03
CA GLU A 404 -7.23 5.44 -13.93
C GLU A 404 -6.97 4.77 -15.29
N LYS A 405 -6.00 3.84 -15.32
CA LYS A 405 -5.58 3.04 -16.49
C LYS A 405 -4.83 3.84 -17.57
N SER A 406 -4.49 5.10 -17.34
CA SER A 406 -3.56 5.82 -18.23
C SER A 406 -2.13 5.31 -18.05
N GLU A 407 -1.26 5.53 -19.04
CA GLU A 407 0.16 5.15 -18.92
C GLU A 407 0.86 5.98 -17.82
N GLU A 408 0.45 7.22 -17.63
CA GLU A 408 0.91 8.11 -16.57
C GLU A 408 0.53 7.60 -15.18
N ASP A 409 -0.68 7.04 -15.02
CA ASP A 409 -1.16 6.41 -13.78
C ASP A 409 -0.30 5.18 -13.42
N LYS A 410 0.02 4.34 -14.41
CA LYS A 410 0.91 3.19 -14.19
C LYS A 410 2.31 3.64 -13.77
N PHE A 411 2.86 4.63 -14.47
CA PHE A 411 4.18 5.18 -14.18
C PHE A 411 4.27 5.73 -12.75
N ILE A 412 3.37 6.65 -12.38
CA ILE A 412 3.42 7.28 -11.05
C ILE A 412 3.19 6.26 -9.93
N GLN A 413 2.32 5.28 -10.15
CA GLN A 413 2.11 4.21 -9.17
C GLN A 413 3.38 3.39 -8.96
N GLN A 414 4.08 3.03 -10.04
CA GLN A 414 5.36 2.30 -9.95
C GLN A 414 6.42 3.13 -9.23
N VAL A 415 6.54 4.43 -9.54
CA VAL A 415 7.49 5.33 -8.87
C VAL A 415 7.22 5.40 -7.37
N ILE A 416 5.95 5.56 -6.97
CA ILE A 416 5.57 5.60 -5.54
C ILE A 416 5.80 4.26 -4.85
N LEU A 417 5.48 3.13 -5.51
CA LEU A 417 5.69 1.80 -4.95
C LEU A 417 7.18 1.46 -4.80
N ALA A 418 8.03 1.97 -5.70
CA ALA A 418 9.48 1.84 -5.64
C ALA A 418 10.11 2.76 -4.58
N ASN A 419 9.48 3.90 -4.28
CA ASN A 419 9.96 4.88 -3.31
C ASN A 419 8.89 5.23 -2.25
N PRO A 420 8.44 4.28 -1.39
CA PRO A 420 7.40 4.56 -0.40
C PRO A 420 7.81 5.60 0.65
N GLU A 421 9.09 5.89 0.81
CA GLU A 421 9.62 6.95 1.67
C GLU A 421 9.09 8.34 1.32
N ILE A 422 8.59 8.56 0.10
CA ILE A 422 7.96 9.83 -0.33
C ILE A 422 6.88 10.27 0.66
N TYR A 423 6.13 9.34 1.25
CA TYR A 423 5.03 9.67 2.16
C TYR A 423 5.49 10.27 3.50
N PHE A 424 6.76 10.09 3.86
CA PHE A 424 7.32 10.53 5.16
C PHE A 424 8.41 11.58 5.00
N ALA A 425 8.81 11.86 3.77
CA ALA A 425 9.85 12.82 3.47
C ALA A 425 9.45 14.23 3.91
N ARG A 426 10.40 14.93 4.52
CA ARG A 426 10.33 16.39 4.75
C ARG A 426 10.74 17.17 3.50
N LEU A 427 11.52 16.53 2.63
CA LEU A 427 11.96 17.03 1.35
C LEU A 427 12.10 15.88 0.36
N VAL A 428 11.59 16.03 -0.85
CA VAL A 428 11.82 15.07 -1.94
C VAL A 428 12.76 15.68 -2.97
N ILE A 429 13.86 15.00 -3.27
CA ILE A 429 14.79 15.36 -4.33
C ILE A 429 14.54 14.43 -5.51
N ILE A 430 14.08 15.00 -6.62
CA ILE A 430 13.79 14.29 -7.85
C ILE A 430 15.02 14.38 -8.76
N GLY A 431 15.52 13.24 -9.23
CA GLY A 431 16.64 13.14 -10.17
C GLY A 431 16.29 12.30 -11.39
N GLU A 432 17.11 12.35 -12.44
CA GLU A 432 16.92 11.46 -13.60
C GLU A 432 17.39 10.03 -13.31
N GLY A 433 18.48 9.85 -12.55
CA GLY A 433 19.10 8.55 -12.30
C GLY A 433 19.70 8.39 -10.91
N ASP A 434 20.54 7.36 -10.77
CA ASP A 434 21.25 7.04 -9.53
C ASP A 434 22.44 7.98 -9.28
N THR A 435 22.97 8.62 -10.33
CA THR A 435 24.08 9.58 -10.22
C THR A 435 23.72 10.71 -9.26
N GLU A 436 22.54 11.31 -9.40
CA GLU A 436 22.05 12.39 -8.53
C GLU A 436 21.94 11.92 -7.08
N ARG A 437 21.45 10.70 -6.87
CA ARG A 437 21.29 10.08 -5.54
C ARG A 437 22.64 9.91 -4.82
N ILE A 438 23.74 9.71 -5.54
CA ILE A 438 25.09 9.54 -4.96
C ILE A 438 25.80 10.88 -4.81
N VAL A 439 25.71 11.76 -5.82
CA VAL A 439 26.50 13.00 -5.90
C VAL A 439 25.92 14.10 -5.02
N ILE A 440 24.60 14.30 -5.00
CA ILE A 440 23.95 15.39 -4.26
C ILE A 440 24.24 15.35 -2.75
N PRO A 441 24.12 14.20 -2.04
CA PRO A 441 24.46 14.13 -0.62
C PRO A 441 25.91 14.56 -0.33
N LYS A 442 26.87 14.08 -1.13
CA LYS A 442 28.30 14.40 -0.96
C LYS A 442 28.60 15.88 -1.21
N LEU A 443 27.98 16.48 -2.22
CA LEU A 443 28.13 17.90 -2.50
C LEU A 443 27.56 18.76 -1.37
N ALA A 444 26.42 18.37 -0.80
CA ALA A 444 25.84 19.07 0.33
C ALA A 444 26.75 18.98 1.58
N GLU A 445 27.27 17.78 1.88
CA GLU A 445 28.19 17.57 3.00
C GLU A 445 29.45 18.42 2.86
N ALA A 446 30.04 18.47 1.66
CA ALA A 446 31.18 19.33 1.35
C ALA A 446 30.87 20.84 1.49
N ARG A 447 29.60 21.23 1.43
CA ARG A 447 29.12 22.61 1.64
C ARG A 447 28.64 22.86 3.08
N GLY A 448 28.84 21.92 4.00
CA GLY A 448 28.42 22.02 5.39
C GLY A 448 26.91 21.84 5.61
N ALA A 449 26.20 21.28 4.63
CA ALA A 449 24.78 20.94 4.72
C ALA A 449 24.61 19.43 4.86
N SER A 450 23.89 18.96 5.89
CA SER A 450 23.59 17.54 6.07
C SER A 450 22.25 17.20 5.41
N LEU A 451 22.30 16.39 4.35
CA LEU A 451 21.10 15.81 3.74
C LEU A 451 20.82 14.44 4.37
N ASP A 452 20.15 14.43 5.52
CA ASP A 452 19.81 13.20 6.24
C ASP A 452 18.85 12.32 5.42
N PRO A 453 19.27 11.11 4.99
CA PRO A 453 18.43 10.21 4.21
C PRO A 453 17.18 9.72 4.98
N SER A 454 17.13 9.91 6.30
CA SER A 454 15.97 9.57 7.13
C SER A 454 14.77 10.49 6.89
N PHE A 455 15.01 11.71 6.39
CA PHE A 455 13.97 12.72 6.15
C PHE A 455 13.94 13.24 4.72
N ILE A 456 14.92 12.88 3.89
CA ILE A 456 15.02 13.30 2.49
C ILE A 456 14.91 12.08 1.59
N ALA A 457 13.88 12.05 0.75
CA ALA A 457 13.70 10.98 -0.23
C ALA A 457 14.32 11.38 -1.57
N TYR A 458 15.13 10.49 -2.14
CA TYR A 458 15.71 10.64 -3.47
C TYR A 458 14.92 9.77 -4.45
N VAL A 459 14.23 10.41 -5.40
CA VAL A 459 13.30 9.73 -6.32
C VAL A 459 13.83 9.88 -7.74
N SER A 460 14.20 8.76 -8.35
CA SER A 460 14.57 8.73 -9.77
C SER A 460 13.32 8.60 -10.65
N ILE A 461 13.26 9.38 -11.73
CA ILE A 461 12.15 9.34 -12.71
C ILE A 461 12.57 8.90 -14.12
N GLY A 462 13.83 8.55 -14.35
CA GLY A 462 14.30 8.08 -15.67
C GLY A 462 14.06 9.08 -16.81
N GLY A 463 14.15 10.39 -16.51
CA GLY A 463 14.05 11.48 -17.50
C GLY A 463 12.67 11.74 -18.10
N ARG A 464 11.59 11.13 -17.56
CA ARG A 464 10.20 11.32 -18.05
C ARG A 464 9.24 11.68 -16.91
N HIS A 465 8.14 12.35 -17.25
CA HIS A 465 6.95 12.45 -16.40
C HIS A 465 7.08 13.17 -15.04
N ALA A 466 8.09 14.05 -14.86
CA ALA A 466 8.30 14.85 -13.64
C ALA A 466 7.05 15.60 -13.16
N GLN A 467 6.21 16.07 -14.10
CA GLN A 467 4.98 16.81 -13.81
C GLN A 467 4.01 16.08 -12.88
N HIS A 468 3.98 14.75 -12.93
CA HIS A 468 3.05 13.98 -12.10
C HIS A 468 3.54 13.89 -10.65
N LEU A 469 4.87 13.82 -10.44
CA LEU A 469 5.44 13.97 -9.11
C LEU A 469 5.28 15.39 -8.59
N TRP A 470 5.44 16.42 -9.42
CA TRP A 470 5.19 17.81 -8.99
C TRP A 470 3.73 18.00 -8.56
N LYS A 471 2.78 17.48 -9.33
CA LYS A 471 1.35 17.51 -8.96
C LYS A 471 1.09 16.73 -7.66
N LEU A 472 1.72 15.57 -7.50
CA LEU A 472 1.65 14.76 -6.29
C LEU A 472 2.16 15.54 -5.07
N LEU A 473 3.41 15.99 -5.13
CA LEU A 473 4.11 16.60 -4.00
C LEU A 473 3.53 17.97 -3.65
N ASN A 474 3.13 18.79 -4.63
CA ASN A 474 2.41 20.04 -4.37
C ASN A 474 1.05 19.76 -3.71
N GLY A 475 0.30 18.76 -4.19
CA GLY A 475 -1.00 18.43 -3.59
C GLY A 475 -0.89 17.78 -2.20
N LEU A 476 0.24 17.16 -1.88
CA LEU A 476 0.57 16.70 -0.52
C LEU A 476 1.27 17.79 0.32
N GLU A 477 1.57 18.95 -0.29
CA GLU A 477 2.36 20.04 0.28
C GLU A 477 3.71 19.57 0.85
N ILE A 478 4.36 18.63 0.16
CA ILE A 478 5.70 18.16 0.47
C ILE A 478 6.71 19.00 -0.33
N PRO A 479 7.64 19.70 0.34
CA PRO A 479 8.71 20.42 -0.33
C PRO A 479 9.49 19.51 -1.27
N HIS A 480 9.83 20.00 -2.46
CA HIS A 480 10.58 19.21 -3.42
C HIS A 480 11.54 20.05 -4.25
N LEU A 481 12.64 19.41 -4.66
CA LEU A 481 13.62 19.94 -5.60
C LEU A 481 13.74 18.95 -6.75
N THR A 482 13.95 19.45 -7.96
CA THR A 482 14.13 18.60 -9.15
C THR A 482 15.43 18.97 -9.82
N LEU A 483 16.29 17.99 -10.07
CA LEU A 483 17.45 18.13 -10.95
C LEU A 483 17.22 17.27 -12.19
N LEU A 484 17.16 17.91 -13.36
CA LEU A 484 16.97 17.26 -14.65
C LEU A 484 18.18 17.45 -15.55
N ASP A 485 18.34 16.60 -16.55
CA ASP A 485 19.37 16.76 -17.56
C ASP A 485 18.93 17.81 -18.58
N PHE A 486 19.84 18.74 -18.90
CA PHE A 486 19.55 19.75 -19.91
C PHE A 486 19.56 19.14 -21.31
N ASP A 487 20.32 18.05 -21.52
CA ASP A 487 20.35 17.26 -22.73
C ASP A 487 20.65 18.09 -24.00
N LEU A 488 21.45 19.17 -23.88
CA LEU A 488 21.70 20.05 -25.01
C LEU A 488 22.34 19.28 -26.17
N GLY A 489 21.69 19.32 -27.34
CA GLY A 489 22.10 18.56 -28.53
C GLY A 489 21.40 17.21 -28.71
N ARG A 490 20.67 16.70 -27.70
CA ARG A 490 19.80 15.51 -27.83
C ARG A 490 18.39 15.90 -28.30
N TYR A 491 17.63 14.94 -28.84
CA TYR A 491 16.25 15.15 -29.27
C TYR A 491 15.35 15.61 -28.10
N GLY A 492 14.67 16.75 -28.27
CA GLY A 492 13.85 17.35 -27.21
C GLY A 492 14.65 17.99 -26.06
N GLY A 493 15.97 17.92 -26.11
CA GLY A 493 16.91 18.56 -25.18
C GLY A 493 17.02 20.08 -25.35
N GLY A 494 17.64 20.73 -24.37
CA GLY A 494 17.84 22.17 -24.29
C GLY A 494 16.51 22.92 -24.15
N THR A 495 16.17 23.73 -25.16
CA THR A 495 14.90 24.47 -25.24
C THR A 495 13.69 23.56 -25.03
N GLY A 496 13.70 22.34 -25.54
CA GLY A 496 12.55 21.43 -25.41
C GLY A 496 12.25 21.08 -23.95
N ARG A 497 13.30 20.80 -23.15
CA ARG A 497 13.20 20.55 -21.72
C ARG A 497 12.65 21.77 -20.97
N LEU A 498 13.11 22.98 -21.31
CA LEU A 498 12.59 24.23 -20.74
C LEU A 498 11.12 24.44 -21.07
N LYS A 499 10.73 24.25 -22.34
CA LYS A 499 9.34 24.38 -22.79
C LYS A 499 8.42 23.41 -22.05
N ASN A 500 8.87 22.18 -21.87
CA ASN A 500 8.14 21.17 -21.12
C ASN A 500 7.96 21.57 -19.65
N ALA A 501 9.05 21.92 -18.95
CA ALA A 501 8.99 22.30 -17.54
C ALA A 501 8.08 23.52 -17.29
N VAL A 502 8.17 24.56 -18.13
CA VAL A 502 7.30 25.74 -18.05
C VAL A 502 5.84 25.36 -18.29
N THR A 503 5.56 24.54 -19.32
CA THR A 503 4.19 24.08 -19.61
C THR A 503 3.60 23.29 -18.44
N TRP A 504 4.40 22.37 -17.88
CA TRP A 504 3.98 21.52 -16.78
C TRP A 504 3.73 22.29 -15.49
N LEU A 505 4.60 23.24 -15.14
CA LEU A 505 4.37 24.12 -13.99
C LEU A 505 3.13 25.00 -14.19
N THR A 506 3.00 25.63 -15.36
CA THR A 506 1.84 26.48 -15.67
C THR A 506 0.51 25.72 -15.57
N ALA A 507 0.52 24.40 -15.84
CA ALA A 507 -0.66 23.55 -15.71
C ALA A 507 -1.07 23.25 -14.27
N LEU A 508 -0.24 23.56 -13.26
CA LEU A 508 -0.57 23.36 -11.84
C LEU A 508 -1.51 24.44 -11.31
N GLY A 509 -1.44 25.66 -11.83
CA GLY A 509 -2.26 26.78 -11.36
C GLY A 509 -1.77 28.15 -11.85
N PRO A 510 -2.60 29.20 -11.71
CA PRO A 510 -2.25 30.58 -12.11
C PRO A 510 -1.03 31.13 -11.37
N GLU A 511 -0.76 30.68 -10.15
CA GLU A 511 0.40 31.05 -9.34
C GLU A 511 1.73 30.59 -9.95
N PHE A 512 1.71 29.55 -10.79
CA PHE A 512 2.88 28.99 -11.46
C PHE A 512 3.09 29.54 -12.88
N VAL A 513 2.32 30.56 -13.28
CA VAL A 513 2.47 31.21 -14.58
C VAL A 513 3.67 32.16 -14.52
N PRO A 514 4.68 32.02 -15.40
CA PRO A 514 5.78 32.97 -15.46
C PRO A 514 5.29 34.36 -15.87
N THR A 515 5.87 35.42 -15.31
CA THR A 515 5.56 36.80 -15.70
C THR A 515 6.83 37.58 -16.03
N TYR A 516 6.69 38.58 -16.91
CA TYR A 516 7.73 39.58 -17.17
C TYR A 516 7.15 40.99 -17.04
N ALA A 517 8.01 41.96 -16.73
CA ALA A 517 7.63 43.37 -16.69
C ALA A 517 7.25 43.87 -18.08
N ALA A 518 6.12 44.57 -18.20
CA ALA A 518 5.56 45.05 -19.47
C ALA A 518 6.51 45.99 -20.24
N SER A 519 7.28 46.82 -19.52
CA SER A 519 8.35 47.65 -20.07
C SER A 519 9.38 48.02 -19.01
N THR A 520 10.54 48.52 -19.43
CA THR A 520 11.56 49.09 -18.52
C THR A 520 11.09 50.33 -17.77
N GLU A 521 10.04 51.00 -18.25
CA GLU A 521 9.46 52.21 -17.66
C GLU A 521 8.27 51.90 -16.73
N GLN A 522 7.73 50.68 -16.76
CA GLN A 522 6.63 50.20 -15.91
C GLN A 522 6.94 48.81 -15.32
N PRO A 523 7.87 48.69 -14.37
CA PRO A 523 8.29 47.41 -13.80
C PRO A 523 7.19 46.69 -12.99
N ASP A 524 6.19 47.43 -12.49
CA ASP A 524 5.11 46.90 -11.65
C ASP A 524 3.98 46.20 -12.44
N VAL A 525 3.91 46.42 -13.76
CA VAL A 525 2.92 45.76 -14.61
C VAL A 525 3.50 44.44 -15.12
N GLN A 526 3.06 43.33 -14.52
CA GLN A 526 3.51 41.98 -14.86
C GLN A 526 2.57 41.33 -15.90
N ILE A 527 3.12 40.89 -17.03
CA ILE A 527 2.37 40.20 -18.10
C ILE A 527 2.75 38.71 -18.11
N PRO A 528 1.79 37.78 -18.29
CA PRO A 528 2.08 36.36 -18.45
C PRO A 528 3.06 36.08 -19.60
N ALA A 529 4.21 35.50 -19.27
CA ALA A 529 5.13 34.89 -20.21
C ALA A 529 4.55 33.58 -20.73
N ASN A 530 4.71 33.32 -22.02
CA ASN A 530 4.29 32.05 -22.61
C ASN A 530 5.49 31.28 -23.17
N VAL A 531 5.27 30.00 -23.40
CA VAL A 531 6.27 29.05 -23.91
C VAL A 531 6.82 29.46 -25.30
N LYS A 532 6.09 30.32 -26.04
CA LYS A 532 6.54 30.84 -27.34
C LYS A 532 7.71 31.83 -27.22
N GLY A 533 7.90 32.45 -26.05
CA GLY A 533 9.03 33.34 -25.76
C GLY A 533 10.36 32.64 -25.48
N ILE A 534 10.41 31.30 -25.46
CA ILE A 534 11.64 30.54 -25.24
C ILE A 534 12.39 30.36 -26.57
N PRO A 535 13.67 30.83 -26.69
CA PRO A 535 14.47 30.73 -27.92
C PRO A 535 14.62 29.29 -28.42
N THR A 536 14.85 29.10 -29.71
CA THR A 536 15.26 27.80 -30.27
C THR A 536 16.68 27.43 -29.83
N ASN A 537 17.05 26.14 -29.95
CA ASN A 537 18.39 25.68 -29.59
C ASN A 537 19.50 26.43 -30.34
N GLU A 538 19.27 26.84 -31.60
CA GLU A 538 20.21 27.62 -32.41
C GLU A 538 20.41 29.07 -31.90
N GLY A 539 19.39 29.66 -31.28
CA GLY A 539 19.42 31.01 -30.71
C GLY A 539 19.69 31.04 -29.20
N LEU A 540 20.05 29.90 -28.60
CA LEU A 540 20.19 29.74 -27.17
C LEU A 540 21.56 30.27 -26.72
N THR A 541 21.59 31.45 -26.12
CA THR A 541 22.78 32.02 -25.47
C THR A 541 22.58 32.06 -23.95
N PRO A 542 23.67 32.02 -23.15
CA PRO A 542 23.57 32.18 -21.70
C PRO A 542 22.73 33.38 -21.27
N GLN A 543 22.77 34.51 -21.98
CA GLN A 543 21.94 35.68 -21.64
C GLN A 543 20.44 35.46 -21.90
N ASN A 544 20.07 34.70 -22.93
CA ASN A 544 18.69 34.60 -23.43
C ASN A 544 17.86 33.56 -22.65
N TYR A 545 18.48 32.52 -22.11
CA TYR A 545 17.77 31.48 -21.33
C TYR A 545 17.96 31.61 -19.81
N ASP A 546 18.91 32.43 -19.33
CA ASP A 546 19.16 32.63 -17.89
C ASP A 546 17.94 33.17 -17.14
N GLY A 547 17.12 34.02 -17.75
CA GLY A 547 15.84 34.47 -17.16
C GLY A 547 14.87 33.32 -16.88
N TRP A 548 14.73 32.39 -17.83
CA TRP A 548 13.87 31.22 -17.70
C TRP A 548 14.41 30.22 -16.66
N VAL A 549 15.73 30.00 -16.64
CA VAL A 549 16.37 29.14 -15.64
C VAL A 549 16.27 29.74 -14.24
N LYS A 550 16.49 31.05 -14.08
CA LYS A 550 16.29 31.75 -12.81
C LYS A 550 14.84 31.64 -12.33
N TRP A 551 13.87 31.74 -13.24
CA TRP A 551 12.46 31.54 -12.91
C TRP A 551 12.18 30.11 -12.44
N LEU A 552 12.65 29.10 -13.17
CA LEU A 552 12.51 27.68 -12.80
C LEU A 552 13.14 27.36 -11.44
N ARG A 553 14.29 27.97 -11.12
CA ARG A 553 14.95 27.82 -9.81
C ARG A 553 14.12 28.35 -8.65
N LYS A 554 13.29 29.39 -8.84
CA LYS A 554 12.35 29.86 -7.81
C LYS A 554 11.35 28.77 -7.39
N TRP A 555 11.05 27.86 -8.32
CA TRP A 555 10.18 26.71 -8.11
C TRP A 555 10.95 25.42 -7.82
N GLY A 556 12.25 25.51 -7.48
CA GLY A 556 13.05 24.36 -7.11
C GLY A 556 13.43 23.43 -8.27
N ILE A 557 13.33 23.89 -9.53
CA ILE A 557 13.73 23.12 -10.70
C ILE A 557 15.10 23.57 -11.19
N TYR A 558 16.01 22.61 -11.30
CA TYR A 558 17.39 22.78 -11.70
C TYR A 558 17.70 21.89 -12.90
N TYR A 559 18.68 22.32 -13.69
CA TYR A 559 19.20 21.56 -14.82
C TYR A 559 20.70 21.34 -14.65
N SER A 560 21.17 20.12 -14.91
CA SER A 560 22.58 19.82 -15.16
C SER A 560 22.89 20.26 -16.60
N ALA A 561 23.86 21.16 -16.76
CA ALA A 561 24.16 21.78 -18.05
C ALA A 561 25.66 21.69 -18.34
N PRO A 562 26.07 21.48 -19.61
CA PRO A 562 25.24 21.58 -20.82
C PRO A 562 24.46 20.32 -21.18
N VAL A 563 24.88 19.12 -20.79
CA VAL A 563 24.24 17.85 -21.21
C VAL A 563 23.60 17.17 -20.01
N ASP A 564 24.40 16.56 -19.15
CA ASP A 564 23.96 15.81 -17.97
C ASP A 564 24.89 16.08 -16.78
N LEU A 565 24.56 15.52 -15.62
CA LEU A 565 25.38 15.69 -14.42
C LEU A 565 26.77 15.06 -14.56
N ASP A 566 26.89 13.95 -15.28
CA ASP A 566 28.16 13.27 -15.53
C ASP A 566 29.14 14.17 -16.29
N MET A 567 28.67 14.87 -17.34
CA MET A 567 29.48 15.83 -18.07
C MET A 567 29.96 17.00 -17.17
N MET A 568 29.12 17.48 -16.26
CA MET A 568 29.52 18.49 -15.28
C MET A 568 30.61 17.97 -14.34
N MET A 569 30.51 16.72 -13.89
CA MET A 569 31.51 16.09 -13.02
C MET A 569 32.85 15.91 -13.75
N ILE A 570 32.84 15.51 -15.02
CA ILE A 570 34.06 15.42 -15.85
C ILE A 570 34.73 16.79 -16.00
N GLN A 571 33.95 17.84 -16.24
CA GLN A 571 34.49 19.21 -16.37
C GLN A 571 35.07 19.74 -15.06
N ALA A 572 34.42 19.45 -13.93
CA ALA A 572 34.86 19.92 -12.62
C ALA A 572 36.05 19.12 -12.06
N PHE A 573 36.13 17.83 -12.38
CA PHE A 573 37.13 16.91 -11.83
C PHE A 573 37.88 16.11 -12.93
N PRO A 574 38.50 16.77 -13.92
CA PRO A 574 39.05 16.09 -15.09
C PRO A 574 40.11 15.04 -14.75
N GLU A 575 40.92 15.28 -13.70
CA GLU A 575 41.94 14.33 -13.24
C GLU A 575 41.33 13.01 -12.74
N ALA A 576 40.17 13.06 -12.08
CA ALA A 576 39.48 11.87 -11.58
C ALA A 576 38.81 11.04 -12.69
N TYR A 577 38.52 11.66 -13.83
CA TYR A 577 37.91 11.04 -15.01
C TYR A 577 38.89 10.83 -16.16
N THR A 578 40.19 11.01 -15.91
CA THR A 578 41.22 10.81 -16.93
C THR A 578 41.28 9.33 -17.31
N ALA A 579 40.89 9.03 -18.55
CA ALA A 579 40.99 7.68 -19.09
C ALA A 579 42.47 7.25 -19.19
N GLU A 580 42.78 6.00 -18.84
CA GLU A 580 44.14 5.43 -18.99
C GLU A 580 44.68 5.55 -20.42
N LYS A 581 43.77 5.62 -21.41
CA LYS A 581 44.08 5.87 -22.80
C LYS A 581 43.32 7.12 -23.30
N PRO A 582 44.00 8.22 -23.65
CA PRO A 582 43.34 9.43 -24.12
C PRO A 582 42.67 9.22 -25.48
N TYR A 583 41.52 9.86 -25.70
CA TYR A 583 40.86 9.88 -27.01
C TYR A 583 41.71 10.66 -28.02
N ALA A 584 42.30 9.95 -28.99
CA ALA A 584 42.91 10.55 -30.17
C ALA A 584 41.98 10.35 -31.37
N SER A 585 41.51 11.43 -31.98
CA SER A 585 40.57 11.36 -33.11
C SER A 585 41.10 10.55 -34.30
N GLY A 586 42.43 10.42 -34.44
CA GLY A 586 43.10 9.60 -35.44
C GLY A 586 43.04 8.08 -35.20
N ASP A 587 42.76 7.64 -33.96
CA ASP A 587 42.71 6.22 -33.59
C ASP A 587 41.37 5.56 -33.98
N TYR A 588 40.37 6.38 -34.34
CA TYR A 588 39.02 5.92 -34.67
C TYR A 588 38.65 6.34 -36.09
N ASN A 589 38.18 5.38 -36.88
CA ASN A 589 37.66 5.67 -38.21
C ASN A 589 36.37 6.51 -38.15
N ALA A 590 35.97 7.07 -39.29
CA ALA A 590 34.79 7.94 -39.37
C ALA A 590 33.49 7.26 -38.90
N GLU A 591 33.38 5.94 -39.10
CA GLU A 591 32.21 5.16 -38.70
C GLU A 591 32.16 4.93 -37.18
N THR A 592 33.30 4.65 -36.55
CA THR A 592 33.39 4.54 -35.08
C THR A 592 33.14 5.88 -34.41
N ARG A 593 33.66 6.99 -34.95
CA ARG A 593 33.35 8.34 -34.44
C ARG A 593 31.87 8.66 -34.55
N LYS A 594 31.24 8.30 -35.68
CA LYS A 594 29.80 8.44 -35.87
C LYS A 594 29.02 7.60 -34.85
N LYS A 595 29.36 6.33 -34.64
CA LYS A 595 28.75 5.47 -33.62
C LYS A 595 28.90 6.04 -32.20
N LEU A 596 30.07 6.55 -31.84
CA LEU A 596 30.30 7.20 -30.55
C LEU A 596 29.41 8.45 -30.38
N MET A 597 29.31 9.28 -31.42
CA MET A 597 28.39 10.44 -31.41
C MET A 597 26.92 10.02 -31.32
N GLU A 598 26.49 9.00 -32.08
CA GLU A 598 25.14 8.44 -32.02
C GLU A 598 24.84 7.81 -30.66
N THR A 599 25.84 7.24 -29.99
CA THR A 599 25.69 6.69 -28.63
C THR A 599 25.42 7.79 -27.59
N VAL A 600 26.07 8.95 -27.74
CA VAL A 600 25.97 10.07 -26.77
C VAL A 600 24.78 11.00 -27.08
N PHE A 601 24.49 11.23 -28.37
CA PHE A 601 23.48 12.21 -28.82
C PHE A 601 22.23 11.57 -29.45
N GLY A 602 22.24 10.26 -29.70
CA GLY A 602 21.19 9.52 -30.41
C GLY A 602 21.39 9.48 -31.93
N GLU A 603 20.80 8.49 -32.61
CA GLU A 603 20.86 8.34 -34.09
C GLU A 603 20.23 9.51 -34.86
N SER A 604 19.33 10.24 -34.21
CA SER A 604 18.60 11.38 -34.77
C SER A 604 18.82 12.62 -33.92
N GLY A 605 19.99 13.23 -34.10
CA GLY A 605 20.06 14.68 -34.02
C GLY A 605 19.05 15.24 -35.03
N ILE A 606 17.89 15.69 -34.52
CA ILE A 606 16.72 16.20 -35.26
C ILE A 606 15.82 15.07 -35.86
N GLY A 607 14.65 14.86 -35.23
CA GLY A 607 13.49 14.09 -35.74
C GLY A 607 13.71 12.57 -35.78
N VAL A 608 12.97 11.72 -35.04
CA VAL A 608 11.54 11.41 -35.17
C VAL A 608 11.09 10.63 -33.93
N SER A 609 9.87 10.89 -33.46
CA SER A 609 9.10 10.21 -32.38
C SER A 609 9.25 8.68 -32.31
N THR A 610 10.25 8.21 -31.56
CA THR A 610 10.28 6.92 -30.86
C THR A 610 11.33 6.99 -29.79
N ASP A 611 11.13 6.24 -28.70
CA ASP A 611 12.22 5.85 -27.82
C ASP A 611 13.42 5.37 -28.66
N PRO A 612 14.57 6.08 -28.66
CA PRO A 612 15.72 5.71 -29.47
C PRO A 612 16.21 4.30 -29.16
N ALA A 613 15.95 3.80 -27.96
CA ALA A 613 16.34 2.45 -27.55
C ALA A 613 15.51 1.34 -28.24
N ALA A 614 14.28 1.63 -28.67
CA ALA A 614 13.37 0.67 -29.30
C ALA A 614 13.14 0.94 -30.80
N SER A 615 13.83 1.92 -31.39
CA SER A 615 13.69 2.30 -32.79
C SER A 615 13.98 1.14 -33.75
N TYR A 616 14.93 0.27 -33.38
CA TYR A 616 15.37 -0.91 -34.12
C TYR A 616 14.24 -1.93 -34.39
N LEU A 617 13.14 -1.87 -33.62
CA LEU A 617 12.00 -2.78 -33.77
C LEU A 617 11.05 -2.39 -34.92
N PHE A 618 11.19 -1.18 -35.49
CA PHE A 618 10.30 -0.66 -36.52
C PHE A 618 10.94 -0.68 -37.91
N VAL A 619 10.15 -0.90 -38.96
CA VAL A 619 10.63 -0.79 -40.36
C VAL A 619 10.80 0.68 -40.71
N ARG A 620 12.02 1.20 -40.51
CA ARG A 620 12.33 2.62 -40.76
C ARG A 620 13.48 2.82 -41.75
N THR A 621 14.35 1.82 -41.86
CA THR A 621 15.48 1.81 -42.79
C THR A 621 15.60 0.42 -43.42
N GLY A 622 16.22 0.31 -44.60
CA GLY A 622 16.41 -0.97 -45.30
C GLY A 622 17.38 -1.96 -44.62
N LYS A 623 17.84 -1.68 -43.40
CA LYS A 623 18.71 -2.57 -42.62
C LYS A 623 17.88 -3.28 -41.54
N LEU A 624 18.00 -4.61 -41.48
CA LEU A 624 17.35 -5.42 -40.45
C LEU A 624 18.08 -5.29 -39.11
N PRO A 625 17.36 -5.27 -37.97
CA PRO A 625 17.97 -5.24 -36.66
C PRO A 625 18.72 -6.54 -36.35
N VAL A 626 19.72 -6.45 -35.47
CA VAL A 626 20.59 -7.56 -35.07
C VAL A 626 20.42 -7.93 -33.60
N GLU A 627 20.93 -9.11 -33.21
CA GLU A 627 20.87 -9.63 -31.82
C GLU A 627 21.42 -8.62 -30.80
N HIS A 628 22.48 -7.91 -31.18
CA HIS A 628 23.12 -6.91 -30.33
C HIS A 628 22.17 -5.77 -29.93
N ASP A 629 21.26 -5.36 -30.82
CA ASP A 629 20.31 -4.28 -30.54
C ASP A 629 19.32 -4.71 -29.43
N LEU A 630 18.84 -5.95 -29.52
CA LEU A 630 17.97 -6.56 -28.51
C LEU A 630 18.69 -6.82 -27.18
N GLN A 631 19.96 -7.21 -27.24
CA GLN A 631 20.80 -7.41 -26.05
C GLN A 631 20.98 -6.09 -25.28
N LEU A 632 21.28 -4.99 -25.98
CA LEU A 632 21.43 -3.66 -25.38
C LEU A 632 20.12 -3.15 -24.75
N ASP A 633 19.00 -3.33 -25.45
CA ASP A 633 17.66 -2.98 -24.95
C ASP A 633 17.33 -3.75 -23.67
N PHE A 634 17.62 -5.05 -23.64
CA PHE A 634 17.39 -5.88 -22.46
C PHE A 634 18.32 -5.53 -21.27
N LEU A 635 19.57 -5.16 -21.51
CA LEU A 635 20.47 -4.68 -20.46
C LEU A 635 19.98 -3.37 -19.82
N LYS A 636 19.49 -2.43 -20.64
CA LYS A 636 18.85 -1.19 -20.15
C LYS A 636 17.60 -1.49 -19.32
N PHE A 637 16.80 -2.46 -19.75
CA PHE A 637 15.66 -2.93 -18.97
C PHE A 637 16.09 -3.46 -17.60
N LEU A 638 17.11 -4.31 -17.53
CA LEU A 638 17.63 -4.85 -16.27
C LEU A 638 18.14 -3.74 -15.33
N GLN A 639 18.80 -2.71 -15.86
CA GLN A 639 19.23 -1.53 -15.11
C GLN A 639 18.03 -0.75 -14.53
N THR A 640 16.99 -0.56 -15.34
CA THR A 640 15.82 0.26 -14.97
C THR A 640 14.96 -0.39 -13.90
N VAL A 641 14.83 -1.72 -13.91
CA VAL A 641 13.98 -2.45 -12.95
C VAL A 641 14.68 -2.78 -11.63
N GLY A 642 15.92 -2.32 -11.43
CA GLY A 642 16.71 -2.64 -10.25
C GLY A 642 17.03 -4.14 -10.16
N ALA A 643 17.24 -4.81 -11.31
CA ALA A 643 17.67 -6.19 -11.32
C ALA A 643 19.00 -6.33 -10.54
N PRO A 644 19.22 -7.47 -9.86
CA PRO A 644 20.46 -7.71 -9.13
C PRO A 644 21.66 -7.80 -10.10
N THR A 645 22.87 -7.94 -9.55
CA THR A 645 24.14 -8.02 -10.29
C THR A 645 24.03 -8.84 -11.58
N PHE A 646 24.30 -8.21 -12.72
CA PHE A 646 24.32 -8.85 -14.03
C PHE A 646 25.61 -8.51 -14.77
N GLN A 647 26.02 -9.39 -15.70
CA GLN A 647 27.22 -9.23 -16.50
C GLN A 647 26.93 -9.56 -17.96
N ALA A 648 27.20 -8.62 -18.86
CA ALA A 648 27.17 -8.86 -20.30
C ALA A 648 28.44 -9.60 -20.75
N GLU A 649 28.33 -10.45 -21.77
CA GLU A 649 29.45 -11.18 -22.38
C GLU A 649 30.32 -11.98 -21.39
N ALA A 650 29.71 -12.65 -20.41
CA ALA A 650 30.43 -13.41 -19.40
C ALA A 650 31.26 -14.55 -20.05
N ARG A 651 32.58 -14.57 -19.79
CA ARG A 651 33.56 -15.56 -20.32
C ARG A 651 33.94 -16.61 -19.26
N ASP A 652 34.55 -17.72 -19.70
CA ASP A 652 35.09 -18.84 -18.90
C ASP A 652 34.09 -19.74 -18.16
N ARG A 653 32.97 -20.10 -18.81
CA ARG A 653 32.07 -21.16 -18.31
C ARG A 653 31.70 -22.17 -19.39
N GLY A 654 31.89 -23.47 -19.08
CA GLY A 654 31.56 -24.57 -19.98
C GLY A 654 32.29 -24.56 -21.34
N GLY A 655 33.33 -23.73 -21.50
CA GLY A 655 34.08 -23.59 -22.75
C GLY A 655 33.54 -22.54 -23.74
N GLY A 656 32.62 -21.65 -23.34
CA GLY A 656 32.03 -20.62 -24.23
C GLY A 656 31.78 -19.25 -23.57
N ARG A 657 31.09 -18.37 -24.31
CA ARG A 657 30.70 -16.99 -23.93
C ARG A 657 29.16 -16.92 -23.88
N ALA A 658 28.61 -16.51 -22.74
CA ALA A 658 27.18 -16.28 -22.56
C ALA A 658 26.83 -14.81 -22.85
N ASP A 659 25.65 -14.55 -23.41
CA ASP A 659 25.26 -13.18 -23.80
C ASP A 659 25.03 -12.28 -22.58
N ILE A 660 24.24 -12.74 -21.61
CA ILE A 660 24.00 -12.03 -20.35
C ILE A 660 23.87 -13.05 -19.21
N GLU A 661 24.62 -12.83 -18.13
CA GLU A 661 24.48 -13.53 -16.87
C GLU A 661 23.73 -12.66 -15.86
N VAL A 662 22.74 -13.24 -15.17
CA VAL A 662 22.01 -12.58 -14.10
C VAL A 662 22.23 -13.35 -12.81
N GLN A 663 22.70 -12.66 -11.77
CA GLN A 663 22.92 -13.24 -10.44
C GLN A 663 21.94 -12.64 -9.44
N PHE A 664 21.11 -13.48 -8.82
CA PHE A 664 20.19 -13.07 -7.76
C PHE A 664 20.37 -13.93 -6.50
N ARG A 665 20.72 -13.31 -5.37
CA ARG A 665 20.81 -13.98 -4.05
C ARG A 665 21.66 -15.28 -4.07
N GLY A 666 22.78 -15.26 -4.79
CA GLY A 666 23.68 -16.40 -4.93
C GLY A 666 23.33 -17.39 -6.04
N VAL A 667 22.14 -17.29 -6.65
CA VAL A 667 21.72 -18.07 -7.82
C VAL A 667 22.15 -17.35 -9.09
N LYS A 668 22.77 -18.08 -10.02
CA LYS A 668 23.19 -17.57 -11.33
C LYS A 668 22.35 -18.22 -12.43
N THR A 669 21.76 -17.41 -13.29
CA THR A 669 21.03 -17.84 -14.48
C THR A 669 21.55 -17.08 -15.70
N ILE A 670 21.24 -17.59 -16.89
CA ILE A 670 21.76 -17.09 -18.15
C ILE A 670 20.61 -16.71 -19.05
N VAL A 671 20.81 -15.60 -19.76
CA VAL A 671 19.94 -15.10 -20.80
C VAL A 671 20.72 -15.18 -22.10
N GLU A 672 20.27 -16.03 -22.99
CA GLU A 672 20.81 -16.14 -24.35
C GLU A 672 19.97 -15.27 -25.29
N VAL A 673 20.61 -14.48 -26.14
CA VAL A 673 19.95 -13.62 -27.11
C VAL A 673 20.15 -14.20 -28.50
N LYS A 674 19.06 -14.35 -29.26
CA LYS A 674 19.08 -14.88 -30.63
C LYS A 674 18.22 -14.07 -31.57
N LYS A 675 18.50 -14.13 -32.87
CA LYS A 675 17.61 -13.64 -33.93
C LYS A 675 17.10 -14.80 -34.76
N ASP A 676 15.87 -14.70 -35.21
CA ASP A 676 15.26 -15.70 -36.09
C ASP A 676 14.24 -15.04 -37.02
N ASP A 677 14.29 -15.39 -38.29
CA ASP A 677 13.46 -14.84 -39.36
C ASP A 677 12.26 -15.74 -39.73
N ASN A 678 12.17 -16.94 -39.18
CA ASN A 678 11.14 -17.90 -39.54
C ASN A 678 10.65 -18.72 -38.33
N VAL A 679 9.78 -18.10 -37.53
CA VAL A 679 9.28 -18.69 -36.27
C VAL A 679 7.75 -18.65 -36.15
N PRO A 680 7.09 -19.81 -36.16
CA PRO A 680 5.65 -19.86 -35.87
C PRO A 680 5.31 -19.92 -34.38
N HIS A 681 6.14 -20.49 -33.50
CA HIS A 681 5.84 -20.67 -32.05
C HIS A 681 7.09 -20.88 -31.16
N ASN A 682 6.96 -20.61 -29.85
CA ASN A 682 8.06 -20.61 -28.88
C ASN A 682 8.74 -21.97 -28.65
N THR A 683 7.98 -23.08 -28.70
CA THR A 683 8.54 -24.44 -28.52
C THR A 683 9.58 -24.78 -29.60
N ALA A 684 9.40 -24.29 -30.83
CA ALA A 684 10.38 -24.47 -31.91
C ALA A 684 11.70 -23.73 -31.61
N LEU A 685 11.62 -22.51 -31.06
CA LEU A 685 12.79 -21.74 -30.65
C LEU A 685 13.55 -22.40 -29.50
N ALA A 686 12.84 -22.88 -28.48
CA ALA A 686 13.47 -23.62 -27.39
C ALA A 686 14.20 -24.86 -27.91
N ASN A 687 13.61 -25.57 -28.88
CA ASN A 687 14.28 -26.72 -29.47
C ASN A 687 15.53 -26.38 -30.28
N ARG A 688 15.52 -25.23 -30.98
CA ARG A 688 16.61 -24.79 -31.86
C ARG A 688 17.79 -24.15 -31.10
N TYR A 689 17.52 -23.34 -30.08
CA TYR A 689 18.54 -22.48 -29.45
C TYR A 689 18.78 -22.72 -27.97
N ALA A 690 17.87 -23.38 -27.24
CA ALA A 690 18.05 -23.56 -25.81
C ALA A 690 19.20 -24.52 -25.44
N GLY A 691 19.78 -25.24 -26.41
CA GLY A 691 20.96 -26.07 -26.19
C GLY A 691 22.18 -25.28 -25.70
N GLN A 692 22.35 -24.03 -26.15
CA GLN A 692 23.41 -23.14 -25.66
C GLN A 692 23.12 -22.68 -24.22
N ALA A 693 21.88 -22.23 -23.96
CA ALA A 693 21.45 -21.83 -22.62
C ALA A 693 21.55 -22.96 -21.58
N THR A 694 21.21 -24.20 -21.94
CA THR A 694 21.30 -25.35 -21.01
C THR A 694 22.74 -25.85 -20.80
N GLY A 695 23.61 -25.73 -21.80
CA GLY A 695 25.02 -26.13 -21.69
C GLY A 695 25.79 -25.34 -20.62
N TYR A 696 25.50 -24.05 -20.48
CA TYR A 696 26.12 -23.20 -19.47
C TYR A 696 25.54 -23.36 -18.05
N LEU A 697 24.36 -23.97 -17.91
CA LEU A 697 23.66 -24.18 -16.65
C LEU A 697 23.98 -25.53 -15.98
N THR A 698 24.89 -26.32 -16.56
CA THR A 698 25.28 -27.66 -16.09
C THR A 698 25.81 -27.72 -14.66
N THR A 699 26.38 -26.63 -14.14
CA THR A 699 26.88 -26.49 -12.75
C THR A 699 26.02 -25.56 -11.88
N GLY A 700 24.90 -25.06 -12.42
CA GLY A 700 24.04 -24.05 -11.81
C GLY A 700 22.58 -24.48 -11.67
N VAL A 701 21.66 -23.52 -11.70
CA VAL A 701 20.21 -23.82 -11.65
C VAL A 701 19.70 -24.33 -12.99
N ARG A 702 18.72 -25.23 -12.95
CA ARG A 702 18.09 -25.81 -14.15
C ARG A 702 17.07 -24.86 -14.81
N PHE A 703 17.40 -23.57 -14.84
CA PHE A 703 16.51 -22.48 -15.23
C PHE A 703 17.28 -21.42 -16.02
N GLY A 704 16.81 -21.08 -17.22
CA GLY A 704 17.44 -20.11 -18.11
C GLY A 704 16.43 -19.33 -18.95
N PHE A 705 16.92 -18.32 -19.66
CA PHE A 705 16.12 -17.46 -20.53
C PHE A 705 16.65 -17.52 -21.96
N LEU A 706 15.73 -17.51 -22.92
CA LEU A 706 16.00 -17.35 -24.33
C LEU A 706 15.21 -16.15 -24.84
N LEU A 707 15.91 -15.06 -25.13
CA LEU A 707 15.35 -13.85 -25.68
C LEU A 707 15.56 -13.85 -27.20
N VAL A 708 14.49 -13.76 -27.98
CA VAL A 708 14.56 -13.88 -29.44
C VAL A 708 14.06 -12.63 -30.16
N LEU A 709 14.90 -12.06 -31.02
CA LEU A 709 14.52 -11.04 -32.00
C LEU A 709 13.80 -11.73 -33.16
N ASP A 710 12.47 -11.60 -33.19
CA ASP A 710 11.60 -12.22 -34.18
C ASP A 710 11.48 -11.30 -35.41
N LEU A 711 12.17 -11.68 -36.49
CA LEU A 711 12.19 -10.99 -37.78
C LEU A 711 11.12 -11.54 -38.75
N THR A 712 10.22 -12.43 -38.32
CA THR A 712 9.13 -12.92 -39.18
C THR A 712 8.16 -11.77 -39.44
N ASP A 713 8.04 -11.36 -40.72
CA ASP A 713 7.12 -10.30 -41.11
C ASP A 713 5.67 -10.78 -41.01
N ARG A 714 4.93 -10.16 -40.09
CA ARG A 714 3.50 -10.41 -39.86
C ARG A 714 2.66 -9.24 -40.39
N ASN A 715 3.04 -8.70 -41.54
CA ASN A 715 2.50 -7.46 -42.12
C ASN A 715 2.61 -6.25 -41.18
N GLY A 716 3.60 -6.26 -40.29
CA GLY A 716 3.79 -5.24 -39.25
C GLY A 716 2.92 -5.36 -38.00
N HIS A 717 2.01 -6.35 -37.92
CA HIS A 717 1.18 -6.59 -36.72
C HIS A 717 1.97 -7.23 -35.57
N GLN A 718 1.56 -6.93 -34.35
CA GLN A 718 2.16 -7.47 -33.13
C GLN A 718 1.19 -8.44 -32.44
N GLN A 719 1.67 -9.65 -32.15
CA GLN A 719 0.91 -10.65 -31.39
C GLN A 719 0.78 -10.26 -29.91
N HIS A 720 -0.25 -10.77 -29.24
CA HIS A 720 -0.47 -10.56 -27.81
C HIS A 720 0.71 -11.12 -26.98
N ILE A 721 0.98 -10.54 -25.80
CA ILE A 721 2.13 -10.92 -24.97
C ILE A 721 2.11 -12.39 -24.55
N SER A 722 0.91 -12.95 -24.32
CA SER A 722 0.73 -14.37 -23.98
C SER A 722 1.12 -15.34 -25.09
N GLU A 723 1.18 -14.88 -26.35
CA GLU A 723 1.64 -15.70 -27.48
C GLU A 723 3.16 -15.61 -27.67
N ARG A 724 3.81 -14.66 -26.99
CA ARG A 724 5.22 -14.31 -27.18
C ARG A 724 6.12 -14.76 -26.04
N ILE A 725 5.53 -15.03 -24.88
CA ILE A 725 6.25 -15.50 -23.69
C ILE A 725 5.68 -16.85 -23.26
N SER A 726 6.55 -17.85 -23.13
CA SER A 726 6.19 -19.16 -22.58
C SER A 726 7.36 -19.75 -21.78
N VAL A 727 7.04 -20.76 -20.98
CA VAL A 727 8.04 -21.57 -20.28
C VAL A 727 8.08 -22.94 -20.95
N GLU A 728 9.19 -23.25 -21.60
CA GLU A 728 9.42 -24.49 -22.31
C GLU A 728 10.29 -25.45 -21.48
N ARG A 729 10.05 -26.75 -21.60
CA ARG A 729 10.86 -27.79 -20.96
C ARG A 729 11.86 -28.34 -21.97
N LYS A 730 13.14 -28.41 -21.60
CA LYS A 730 14.20 -28.93 -22.47
C LYS A 730 15.09 -29.92 -21.73
N THR A 731 15.24 -31.10 -22.31
CA THR A 731 16.22 -32.11 -21.88
C THR A 731 17.36 -32.13 -22.90
N PRO A 732 18.60 -31.74 -22.52
CA PRO A 732 19.75 -31.80 -23.41
C PRO A 732 20.05 -33.22 -23.91
N ALA A 733 20.56 -33.36 -25.13
CA ALA A 733 20.93 -34.66 -25.67
C ALA A 733 22.03 -35.32 -24.82
N GLY A 734 21.80 -36.54 -24.34
CA GLY A 734 22.74 -37.26 -23.47
C GLY A 734 22.60 -36.96 -21.97
N SER A 735 21.50 -36.33 -21.53
CA SER A 735 21.18 -36.09 -20.12
C SER A 735 19.74 -36.50 -19.81
N ASP A 736 19.49 -37.05 -18.62
CA ASP A 736 18.14 -37.30 -18.10
C ASP A 736 17.57 -36.10 -17.33
N THR A 737 18.32 -35.00 -17.28
CA THR A 737 17.96 -33.81 -16.50
C THR A 737 17.18 -32.80 -17.33
N GLU A 738 15.95 -32.51 -16.90
CA GLU A 738 15.10 -31.48 -17.49
C GLU A 738 15.46 -30.07 -17.00
N TYR A 739 15.49 -29.11 -17.93
CA TYR A 739 15.69 -27.68 -17.69
C TYR A 739 14.45 -26.89 -18.10
N LEU A 740 14.15 -25.82 -17.36
CA LEU A 740 13.09 -24.86 -17.68
C LEU A 740 13.68 -23.65 -18.40
N ILE A 741 13.14 -23.33 -19.57
CA ILE A 741 13.61 -22.22 -20.40
C ILE A 741 12.46 -21.26 -20.64
N VAL A 742 12.60 -20.04 -20.15
CA VAL A 742 11.65 -18.96 -20.47
C VAL A 742 12.00 -18.43 -21.85
N VAL A 743 11.12 -18.64 -22.82
CA VAL A 743 11.27 -18.09 -24.17
C VAL A 743 10.46 -16.81 -24.25
N ALA A 744 11.12 -15.71 -24.59
CA ALA A 744 10.49 -14.42 -24.82
C ALA A 744 10.86 -13.89 -26.19
N ARG A 745 9.86 -13.65 -27.05
CA ARG A 745 10.06 -13.10 -28.40
C ARG A 745 9.82 -11.59 -28.43
N VAL A 746 10.76 -10.84 -29.00
CA VAL A 746 10.61 -9.42 -29.33
C VAL A 746 10.45 -9.26 -30.83
N GLN A 747 9.23 -8.93 -31.27
CA GLN A 747 8.89 -8.71 -32.68
C GLN A 747 9.63 -7.50 -33.23
N ALA A 748 10.41 -7.67 -34.29
CA ALA A 748 10.94 -6.60 -35.14
C ALA A 748 10.01 -6.34 -36.33
N LEU A 749 10.44 -5.52 -37.29
CA LEU A 749 9.66 -5.17 -38.49
C LEU A 749 8.25 -4.64 -38.18
N ARG A 750 8.08 -3.97 -37.05
CA ARG A 750 6.79 -3.37 -36.68
C ARG A 750 6.48 -2.19 -37.59
N LYS A 751 5.21 -2.03 -37.93
CA LYS A 751 4.68 -0.81 -38.53
C LYS A 751 4.23 0.16 -37.45
N THR A 752 4.24 1.45 -37.73
CA THR A 752 3.65 2.42 -36.82
C THR A 752 2.12 2.26 -36.81
N PRO A 753 1.40 2.70 -35.76
CA PRO A 753 -0.06 2.72 -35.77
C PRO A 753 -0.68 3.48 -36.95
N HIS A 754 0.07 4.39 -37.58
CA HIS A 754 -0.34 5.10 -38.79
C HIS A 754 -0.24 4.19 -40.03
N ASP A 755 0.81 3.39 -40.14
CA ASP A 755 1.09 2.51 -41.29
C ASP A 755 0.36 1.15 -41.22
N LEU A 756 -0.33 0.89 -40.10
CA LEU A 756 -1.18 -0.29 -39.88
C LEU A 756 -2.64 -0.10 -40.34
N LYS A 757 -2.99 1.10 -40.83
CA LYS A 757 -4.34 1.44 -41.30
C LYS A 757 -4.66 0.93 -42.69
#